data_AF-A0A124R6J3-F1
#
_entry.id   AF-A0A124R6J3-F1
#
_cell.length_a   1.000
_cell.length_b   1.000
_cell.length_c   1.000
_cell.angle_alpha   90.00
_cell.angle_beta   90.00
_cell.angle_gamma   90.00
#
_symmetry.space_group_name_H-M   'P 1'
#
loop_
_entity.id
_entity.type
_entity.pdbx_description
1 polymer ?
#
loop_
_entity_poly.entity_id
_entity_poly.type
_entity_poly.pdbx_seq_one_letter_code
_entity_poly.pdbx_strand_id
1 'polypeptide(L)'
;MQTDTPGEPHIVGIRHHSPACARLVAERIRARRPRYVLIEGPADFNGRLDELYRPHRLPIAIYSYLSGDAAHYGSWTPFAEHSPEWQALQAGREVGATVRFIDLPAWHAAFSRLENRYADVADAEHEARADAYERALADTLAVQGRDALWDHLFEDVGDTPGALDELAQRLSTYFSHLRDDDPGSLGNQARERMMARWIAWAVAGSGGRADDVLVVCGGYHAPALARLWRTLPATLPDTPEPGAIDGGACTVLDVQAGDACVPETDSDTADVAARSVRYGSYLVPYTFRRLDAFAGYASGMPSPAYYQWVWAHGAEGAARRVLENVMQRLRARKLPVSTADLIAVHVRAEGLARLRGHARPLRCDWLDALAGALVKDALDAPLPWTYRGPLRAGTDPVLVEAMDALAGDVTGELAPGTPQPPLVCAVRDELAALGIVLPGTLTLDLLTDEGRARSRVLHRLALLRVPGIVRRQGAQLAMSGERDEVWQLGEPLEQQAALIEAGAWGATLSDAARARLEDELRAAGGRIEPLTDGLNRAAWAGLAALSTALLDTLRHAVAREQRFELLAPALGTLHTLLRHGHLLGMNDAPVLRIVVEAGFDRALWLLEPAAALAPADLDAHLQGHVSLRRIVADVLAGVDDAVDTPLAIEPSRALAVWRRKAADTAAAPASRGAALGALVGLAAHAGVDDGQPVAGIDDAMALLQAMPAAALGDALGGLLALARETLASAPAFVAGMDATVRALDDTDFVLALPGLRGAFAWLPPQERGRLADQVLTLHQATHLSRRVLTERHADEASPEDAAHAARIEAQVLGRLRRWGLTPDPEAS
;
A
#
# COMPACT_ATOMS: atom_id res chain seq x y z
N MET A 1 42.97 22.07 -1.52
CA MET A 1 43.96 21.98 -2.61
C MET A 1 43.54 20.83 -3.52
N GLN A 2 42.65 21.08 -4.49
CA GLN A 2 42.54 20.19 -5.65
C GLN A 2 43.43 20.82 -6.71
N THR A 3 44.74 20.70 -6.48
CA THR A 3 45.70 20.97 -7.53
C THR A 3 45.37 20.04 -8.67
N ASP A 4 45.36 20.57 -9.89
CA ASP A 4 45.62 19.78 -11.09
C ASP A 4 46.96 19.08 -10.86
N THR A 5 46.92 17.96 -10.14
CA THR A 5 48.09 17.23 -9.72
C THR A 5 48.33 16.28 -10.89
N PRO A 6 49.35 16.53 -11.73
CA PRO A 6 49.58 15.69 -12.89
C PRO A 6 49.76 14.25 -12.43
N GLY A 7 48.90 13.35 -12.94
CA GLY A 7 48.91 11.93 -12.60
C GLY A 7 47.84 11.45 -11.61
N GLU A 8 46.78 12.22 -11.33
CA GLU A 8 45.62 11.77 -10.53
C GLU A 8 44.30 11.76 -11.31
N PRO A 9 43.32 10.90 -10.96
CA PRO A 9 41.99 10.94 -11.57
C PRO A 9 41.23 12.21 -11.15
N HIS A 10 40.47 12.77 -12.09
CA HIS A 10 39.69 13.97 -11.84
C HIS A 10 38.35 13.63 -11.18
N ILE A 11 38.28 13.72 -9.86
CA ILE A 11 37.08 13.41 -9.07
C ILE A 11 36.30 14.70 -8.79
N VAL A 12 35.13 14.83 -9.39
CA VAL A 12 34.22 15.97 -9.22
C VAL A 12 33.11 15.58 -8.24
N GLY A 13 33.20 16.10 -7.02
CA GLY A 13 32.14 16.00 -6.03
C GLY A 13 31.00 16.97 -6.36
N ILE A 14 29.78 16.46 -6.52
CA ILE A 14 28.61 17.24 -6.92
C ILE A 14 27.51 17.23 -5.87
N ARG A 15 26.54 18.13 -6.03
CA ARG A 15 25.18 17.92 -5.50
C ARG A 15 24.27 17.51 -6.64
N HIS A 16 23.49 16.46 -6.42
CA HIS A 16 22.54 15.94 -7.40
C HIS A 16 21.53 17.02 -7.81
N HIS A 17 21.26 17.11 -9.11
CA HIS A 17 20.35 18.13 -9.68
C HIS A 17 20.78 19.60 -9.48
N SER A 18 22.07 19.88 -9.22
CA SER A 18 22.59 21.26 -9.26
C SER A 18 22.93 21.68 -10.70
N PRO A 19 22.29 22.73 -11.26
CA PRO A 19 22.65 23.28 -12.57
C PRO A 19 24.11 23.75 -12.63
N ALA A 20 24.64 24.34 -11.56
CA ALA A 20 26.04 24.75 -11.48
C ALA A 20 27.00 23.55 -11.60
N CYS A 21 26.75 22.49 -10.82
CA CYS A 21 27.54 21.25 -10.91
C CYS A 21 27.42 20.61 -12.30
N ALA A 22 26.24 20.67 -12.91
CA ALA A 22 26.00 20.09 -14.24
C ALA A 22 26.79 20.82 -15.34
N ARG A 23 26.85 22.16 -15.27
CA ARG A 23 27.71 22.96 -16.18
C ARG A 23 29.19 22.65 -15.96
N LEU A 24 29.64 22.58 -14.71
CA LEU A 24 31.03 22.23 -14.37
C LEU A 24 31.41 20.87 -14.95
N VAL A 25 30.61 19.83 -14.68
CA VAL A 25 30.88 18.47 -15.17
C VAL A 25 30.94 18.41 -16.69
N ALA A 26 29.97 19.03 -17.37
CA ALA A 26 29.93 19.06 -18.84
C ALA A 26 31.15 19.78 -19.43
N GLU A 27 31.55 20.91 -18.84
CA GLU A 27 32.75 21.65 -19.25
C GLU A 27 34.00 20.81 -19.07
N ARG A 28 34.21 20.20 -17.89
CA ARG A 28 35.39 19.40 -17.59
C ARG A 28 35.58 18.22 -18.52
N ILE A 29 34.50 17.51 -18.84
CA ILE A 29 34.55 16.38 -19.77
C ILE A 29 34.92 16.87 -21.18
N ARG A 30 34.31 17.96 -21.65
CA ARG A 30 34.61 18.52 -22.99
C ARG A 30 36.04 19.05 -23.11
N ALA A 31 36.51 19.75 -22.08
CA ALA A 31 37.84 20.34 -22.05
C ALA A 31 38.95 19.28 -21.97
N ARG A 32 38.79 18.27 -21.10
CA ARG A 32 39.82 17.25 -20.87
C ARG A 32 39.76 16.08 -21.85
N ARG A 33 38.57 15.78 -22.40
CA ARG A 33 38.31 14.61 -23.25
C ARG A 33 38.85 13.30 -22.64
N PRO A 34 38.45 12.97 -21.39
CA PRO A 34 38.97 11.79 -20.69
C PRO A 34 38.63 10.51 -21.46
N ARG A 35 39.45 9.47 -21.28
CA ARG A 35 39.16 8.14 -21.84
C ARG A 35 38.00 7.45 -21.13
N TYR A 36 37.87 7.66 -19.82
CA TYR A 36 36.79 7.10 -19.01
C TYR A 36 36.03 8.20 -18.27
N VAL A 37 34.69 8.11 -18.30
CA VAL A 37 33.79 8.92 -17.47
C VAL A 37 33.03 7.96 -16.57
N LEU A 38 33.31 8.04 -15.27
CA LEU A 38 32.74 7.18 -14.24
C LEU A 38 31.69 7.98 -13.46
N ILE A 39 30.49 7.43 -13.31
CA ILE A 39 29.34 8.14 -12.75
C ILE A 39 28.76 7.33 -11.60
N GLU A 40 28.51 7.96 -10.46
CA GLU A 40 27.73 7.34 -9.39
C GLU A 40 26.33 6.97 -9.91
N GLY A 41 26.07 5.66 -10.01
CA GLY A 41 24.85 5.12 -10.58
C GLY A 41 24.88 3.59 -10.58
N PRO A 42 23.75 2.95 -10.92
CA PRO A 42 23.59 1.50 -10.85
C PRO A 42 24.51 0.76 -11.83
N ALA A 43 25.55 0.07 -11.34
CA ALA A 43 26.48 -0.67 -12.19
C ALA A 43 25.80 -1.83 -12.95
N ASP A 44 24.66 -2.34 -12.46
CA ASP A 44 23.82 -3.33 -13.15
C ASP A 44 23.20 -2.80 -14.45
N PHE A 45 23.08 -1.47 -14.61
CA PHE A 45 22.53 -0.85 -15.80
C PHE A 45 23.58 -0.61 -16.91
N ASN A 46 24.87 -0.90 -16.66
CA ASN A 46 25.96 -0.63 -17.61
C ASN A 46 25.78 -1.32 -18.98
N GLY A 47 25.18 -2.51 -19.02
CA GLY A 47 24.90 -3.23 -20.27
C GLY A 47 23.80 -2.59 -21.13
N ARG A 48 23.11 -1.57 -20.61
CA ARG A 48 21.90 -0.97 -21.19
C ARG A 48 21.96 0.56 -21.28
N LEU A 49 23.15 1.15 -21.17
CA LEU A 49 23.34 2.61 -21.26
C LEU A 49 22.78 3.22 -22.55
N ASP A 50 22.75 2.46 -23.66
CA ASP A 50 22.14 2.90 -24.92
C ASP A 50 20.64 3.23 -24.81
N GLU A 51 19.95 2.70 -23.82
CA GLU A 51 18.57 3.06 -23.54
C GLU A 51 18.45 4.52 -23.12
N LEU A 52 19.34 5.02 -22.24
CA LEU A 52 19.35 6.41 -21.76
C LEU A 52 19.64 7.43 -22.88
N TYR A 53 20.27 6.98 -23.96
CA TYR A 53 20.64 7.82 -25.10
C TYR A 53 19.52 8.02 -26.12
N ARG A 54 18.34 7.44 -25.90
CA ARG A 54 17.15 7.68 -26.70
C ARG A 54 16.56 9.07 -26.41
N PRO A 55 15.73 9.63 -27.31
CA PRO A 55 15.17 10.98 -27.15
C PRO A 55 14.02 11.01 -26.14
N HIS A 56 14.33 10.78 -24.86
CA HIS A 56 13.40 10.88 -23.74
C HIS A 56 13.03 12.35 -23.45
N ARG A 57 11.86 12.58 -22.86
CA ARG A 57 11.54 13.85 -22.19
C ARG A 57 11.84 13.68 -20.70
N LEU A 58 12.73 14.49 -20.15
CA LEU A 58 13.09 14.43 -18.73
C LEU A 58 12.02 15.10 -17.85
N PRO A 59 11.88 14.70 -16.56
CA PRO A 59 12.75 13.76 -15.85
C PRO A 59 12.38 12.28 -16.01
N ILE A 60 13.39 11.42 -16.09
CA ILE A 60 13.24 9.95 -16.05
C ILE A 60 14.11 9.40 -14.93
N ALA A 61 13.90 8.15 -14.52
CA ALA A 61 14.77 7.48 -13.56
C ALA A 61 15.13 6.08 -14.04
N ILE A 62 16.24 5.54 -13.53
CA ILE A 62 16.43 4.08 -13.48
C ILE A 62 15.80 3.60 -12.17
N TYR A 63 14.80 2.74 -12.27
CA TYR A 63 14.22 2.04 -11.14
C TYR A 63 14.78 0.63 -11.08
N SER A 64 15.46 0.30 -10.00
CA SER A 64 16.08 -1.00 -9.76
C SER A 64 15.44 -1.63 -8.52
N TYR A 65 15.09 -2.92 -8.58
CA TYR A 65 14.39 -3.58 -7.49
C TYR A 65 14.88 -5.01 -7.22
N LEU A 66 14.60 -5.47 -6.01
CA LEU A 66 14.60 -6.86 -5.58
C LEU A 66 13.34 -7.13 -4.76
N SER A 67 12.68 -8.23 -5.04
CA SER A 67 11.45 -8.66 -4.40
C SER A 67 11.51 -10.16 -4.10
N GLY A 68 11.42 -10.51 -2.83
CA GLY A 68 11.36 -11.89 -2.32
C GLY A 68 10.64 -11.95 -0.98
N ASP A 69 10.42 -13.16 -0.45
CA ASP A 69 9.65 -13.37 0.78
C ASP A 69 10.25 -12.68 2.01
N ALA A 70 11.58 -12.59 2.08
CA ALA A 70 12.33 -12.06 3.22
C ALA A 70 12.75 -10.60 3.05
N ALA A 71 12.73 -10.07 1.82
CA ALA A 71 13.30 -8.78 1.50
C ALA A 71 12.64 -8.14 0.28
N HIS A 72 12.34 -6.85 0.40
CA HIS A 72 11.92 -5.99 -0.70
C HIS A 72 12.81 -4.74 -0.69
N TYR A 73 13.49 -4.49 -1.80
CA TYR A 73 14.36 -3.34 -2.00
C TYR A 73 13.98 -2.67 -3.32
N GLY A 74 13.79 -1.35 -3.31
CA GLY A 74 13.55 -0.56 -4.51
C GLY A 74 14.35 0.72 -4.44
N SER A 75 15.09 1.05 -5.51
CA SER A 75 15.91 2.26 -5.56
C SER A 75 15.70 3.03 -6.85
N TRP A 76 15.41 4.32 -6.72
CA TRP A 76 15.29 5.25 -7.85
C TRP A 76 16.60 6.02 -8.06
N THR A 77 17.05 6.07 -9.31
CA THR A 77 18.18 6.90 -9.77
C THR A 77 17.63 7.93 -10.78
N PRO A 78 17.13 9.08 -10.32
CA PRO A 78 16.45 10.02 -11.20
C PRO A 78 17.43 10.94 -11.95
N PHE A 79 16.99 11.40 -13.11
CA PHE A 79 17.69 12.32 -13.99
C PHE A 79 16.75 13.42 -14.47
N ALA A 80 17.20 14.66 -14.36
CA ALA A 80 16.67 15.85 -15.01
C ALA A 80 17.73 16.46 -15.94
N GLU A 81 17.36 17.38 -16.83
CA GLU A 81 18.31 17.99 -17.78
C GLU A 81 19.49 18.64 -17.06
N HIS A 82 19.23 19.23 -15.90
CA HIS A 82 20.23 19.90 -15.07
C HIS A 82 20.90 18.96 -14.04
N SER A 83 20.82 17.64 -14.23
CA SER A 83 21.53 16.68 -13.36
C SER A 83 22.99 16.53 -13.82
N PRO A 84 23.97 16.66 -12.93
CA PRO A 84 25.38 16.49 -13.29
C PRO A 84 25.71 15.13 -13.91
N GLU A 85 25.05 14.07 -13.43
CA GLU A 85 25.19 12.69 -13.92
C GLU A 85 24.63 12.56 -15.33
N TRP A 86 23.48 13.20 -15.60
CA TRP A 86 22.91 13.25 -16.94
C TRP A 86 23.84 13.98 -17.91
N GLN A 87 24.39 15.12 -17.50
CA GLN A 87 25.36 15.85 -18.31
C GLN A 87 26.67 15.07 -18.50
N ALA A 88 27.11 14.29 -17.50
CA ALA A 88 28.25 13.40 -17.63
C ALA A 88 28.01 12.30 -18.67
N LEU A 89 26.82 11.69 -18.69
CA LEU A 89 26.41 10.70 -19.68
C LEU A 89 26.48 11.28 -21.10
N GLN A 90 25.89 12.47 -21.30
CA GLN A 90 25.82 13.12 -22.62
C GLN A 90 27.19 13.61 -23.10
N ALA A 91 27.91 14.37 -22.25
CA ALA A 91 29.24 14.89 -22.59
C ALA A 91 30.28 13.77 -22.78
N GLY A 92 30.20 12.71 -21.96
CA GLY A 92 31.08 11.54 -22.10
C GLY A 92 30.91 10.87 -23.46
N ARG A 93 29.66 10.67 -23.90
CA ARG A 93 29.36 10.15 -25.24
C ARG A 93 29.83 11.09 -26.35
N GLU A 94 29.60 12.40 -26.19
CA GLU A 94 30.00 13.44 -27.14
C GLU A 94 31.51 13.41 -27.43
N VAL A 95 32.35 13.23 -26.40
CA VAL A 95 33.81 13.19 -26.56
C VAL A 95 34.36 11.81 -26.92
N GLY A 96 33.52 10.77 -26.93
CA GLY A 96 33.90 9.39 -27.23
C GLY A 96 34.52 8.64 -26.03
N ALA A 97 34.26 9.08 -24.80
CA ALA A 97 34.72 8.40 -23.59
C ALA A 97 33.97 7.08 -23.36
N THR A 98 34.62 6.14 -22.67
CA THR A 98 33.94 4.95 -22.13
C THR A 98 33.22 5.36 -20.85
N VAL A 99 31.88 5.43 -20.93
CA VAL A 99 31.04 5.82 -19.80
C VAL A 99 30.62 4.58 -19.00
N ARG A 100 30.70 4.66 -17.66
CA ARG A 100 30.26 3.59 -16.74
C ARG A 100 29.59 4.16 -15.50
N PHE A 101 28.52 3.49 -15.08
CA PHE A 101 28.00 3.57 -13.73
C PHE A 101 28.84 2.72 -12.78
N ILE A 102 29.18 3.25 -11.61
CA ILE A 102 30.21 2.67 -10.73
C ILE A 102 29.76 2.32 -9.31
N ASP A 103 28.47 2.47 -8.99
CA ASP A 103 27.93 2.19 -7.65
C ASP A 103 27.24 0.82 -7.58
N LEU A 104 26.99 0.35 -6.36
CA LEU A 104 26.38 -0.94 -6.07
C LEU A 104 24.96 -1.06 -6.66
N PRO A 105 24.51 -2.26 -7.06
CA PRO A 105 23.14 -2.48 -7.51
C PRO A 105 22.15 -2.34 -6.34
N ALA A 106 20.89 -2.03 -6.65
CA ALA A 106 19.86 -1.74 -5.65
C ALA A 106 19.49 -2.92 -4.74
N TRP A 107 19.81 -4.15 -5.15
CA TRP A 107 19.61 -5.35 -4.34
C TRP A 107 20.69 -5.61 -3.30
N HIS A 108 21.75 -4.81 -3.28
CA HIS A 108 22.74 -4.88 -2.20
C HIS A 108 22.14 -4.33 -0.90
N ALA A 109 22.44 -4.95 0.24
CA ALA A 109 21.92 -4.55 1.55
C ALA A 109 22.22 -3.08 1.94
N ALA A 110 23.20 -2.45 1.28
CA ALA A 110 23.48 -1.02 1.43
C ALA A 110 22.27 -0.12 1.05
N PHE A 111 21.37 -0.61 0.19
CA PHE A 111 20.15 0.09 -0.22
C PHE A 111 18.89 -0.41 0.52
N SER A 112 19.03 -1.29 1.52
CA SER A 112 17.87 -1.93 2.17
C SER A 112 16.92 -0.96 2.87
N ARG A 113 17.38 0.26 3.17
CA ARG A 113 16.62 1.35 3.79
C ARG A 113 16.52 2.60 2.91
N LEU A 114 16.93 2.50 1.64
CA LEU A 114 17.02 3.62 0.72
C LEU A 114 16.05 3.44 -0.44
N GLU A 115 14.97 4.22 -0.42
CA GLU A 115 14.08 4.31 -1.59
C GLU A 115 14.77 5.03 -2.76
N ASN A 116 15.69 5.96 -2.49
CA ASN A 116 16.39 6.74 -3.51
C ASN A 116 17.89 6.50 -3.44
N ARG A 117 18.55 6.25 -4.58
CA ARG A 117 19.98 5.88 -4.64
C ARG A 117 20.88 6.94 -4.02
N TYR A 118 20.59 8.19 -4.30
CA TYR A 118 21.41 9.31 -3.86
C TYR A 118 21.10 9.74 -2.42
N ALA A 119 20.05 9.20 -1.79
CA ALA A 119 19.78 9.46 -0.38
C ALA A 119 20.84 8.76 0.48
N ASP A 120 21.42 9.48 1.43
CA ASP A 120 22.38 8.94 2.37
C ASP A 120 21.66 8.37 3.60
N VAL A 121 21.93 7.11 3.95
CA VAL A 121 21.69 6.63 5.33
C VAL A 121 22.87 7.11 6.16
N ALA A 122 22.73 8.32 6.68
CA ALA A 122 23.59 8.81 7.74
C ALA A 122 23.21 8.13 9.05
N ASP A 123 24.20 7.61 9.80
CA ASP A 123 23.99 7.36 11.23
C ASP A 123 23.70 8.71 11.92
N ALA A 124 22.91 8.72 13.00
CA ALA A 124 22.48 9.97 13.65
C ALA A 124 23.64 10.90 14.05
N GLU A 125 24.80 10.33 14.40
CA GLU A 125 26.02 11.08 14.71
C GLU A 125 26.64 11.76 13.47
N HIS A 126 26.55 11.11 12.30
CA HIS A 126 27.01 11.67 11.03
C HIS A 126 26.15 12.88 10.63
N GLU A 127 24.83 12.71 10.67
CA GLU A 127 23.87 13.77 10.31
C GLU A 127 24.06 14.98 11.23
N ALA A 128 24.23 14.75 12.55
CA ALA A 128 24.48 15.82 13.51
C ALA A 128 25.77 16.61 13.21
N ARG A 129 26.84 15.95 12.74
CA ARG A 129 28.11 16.62 12.40
C ARG A 129 27.99 17.43 11.12
N ALA A 130 27.39 16.84 10.07
CA ALA A 130 27.11 17.55 8.83
C ALA A 130 26.25 18.79 9.09
N ASP A 131 25.19 18.64 9.88
CA ASP A 131 24.32 19.74 10.30
C ASP A 131 25.05 20.79 11.12
N ALA A 132 26.00 20.39 11.99
CA ALA A 132 26.78 21.34 12.78
C ALA A 132 27.72 22.18 11.90
N TYR A 133 28.38 21.54 10.92
CA TYR A 133 29.24 22.23 9.96
C TYR A 133 28.44 23.21 9.09
N GLU A 134 27.32 22.75 8.52
CA GLU A 134 26.45 23.59 7.70
C GLU A 134 25.82 24.74 8.51
N ARG A 135 25.41 24.50 9.77
CA ARG A 135 24.93 25.56 10.67
C ARG A 135 26.01 26.61 10.96
N ALA A 136 27.25 26.18 11.24
CA ALA A 136 28.34 27.11 11.48
C ALA A 136 28.64 27.99 10.24
N LEU A 137 28.58 27.41 9.04
CA LEU A 137 28.70 28.16 7.78
C LEU A 137 27.53 29.13 7.58
N ALA A 138 26.30 28.65 7.79
CA ALA A 138 25.07 29.45 7.71
C ALA A 138 25.13 30.67 8.64
N ASP A 139 25.54 30.48 9.90
CA ASP A 139 25.68 31.56 10.88
C ASP A 139 26.78 32.56 10.48
N THR A 140 27.92 32.06 9.99
CA THR A 140 29.06 32.89 9.56
C THR A 140 28.71 33.74 8.34
N LEU A 141 27.96 33.18 7.39
CA LEU A 141 27.57 33.85 6.15
C LEU A 141 26.23 34.59 6.29
N ALA A 142 25.58 34.53 7.45
CA ALA A 142 24.25 35.06 7.71
C ALA A 142 23.18 34.57 6.70
N VAL A 143 23.27 33.29 6.31
CA VAL A 143 22.33 32.63 5.40
C VAL A 143 21.48 31.62 6.16
N GLN A 144 20.15 31.72 6.06
CA GLN A 144 19.25 30.84 6.79
C GLN A 144 18.87 29.60 5.97
N GLY A 145 19.25 28.42 6.48
CA GLY A 145 18.86 27.11 5.93
C GLY A 145 19.84 26.55 4.90
N ARG A 146 19.93 25.21 4.87
CA ARG A 146 20.87 24.43 4.04
C ARG A 146 20.79 24.74 2.55
N ASP A 147 19.58 24.84 2.00
CA ASP A 147 19.44 25.08 0.55
C ASP A 147 19.77 26.51 0.16
N ALA A 148 19.46 27.48 1.01
CA ALA A 148 19.85 28.86 0.77
C ALA A 148 21.38 29.01 0.86
N LEU A 149 22.02 28.29 1.81
CA LEU A 149 23.48 28.22 1.91
C LEU A 149 24.08 27.63 0.63
N TRP A 150 23.49 26.56 0.08
CA TRP A 150 23.93 25.99 -1.18
C TRP A 150 23.78 26.96 -2.35
N ASP A 151 22.61 27.61 -2.48
CA ASP A 151 22.36 28.61 -3.52
C ASP A 151 23.44 29.70 -3.49
N HIS A 152 23.70 30.24 -2.30
CA HIS A 152 24.69 31.29 -2.05
C HIS A 152 26.12 30.87 -2.43
N LEU A 153 26.53 29.66 -2.05
CA LEU A 153 27.91 29.21 -2.24
C LEU A 153 28.20 28.74 -3.67
N PHE A 154 27.23 28.11 -4.35
CA PHE A 154 27.50 27.28 -5.52
C PHE A 154 26.65 27.61 -6.75
N GLU A 155 25.41 28.10 -6.61
CA GLU A 155 24.54 28.34 -7.77
C GLU A 155 24.78 29.72 -8.42
N ASP A 156 25.33 30.68 -7.68
CA ASP A 156 25.77 31.97 -8.24
C ASP A 156 27.13 31.87 -8.93
N VAL A 157 27.17 31.14 -10.04
CA VAL A 157 28.36 31.04 -10.90
C VAL A 157 28.41 32.25 -11.82
N GLY A 158 29.41 33.10 -11.64
CA GLY A 158 29.66 34.25 -12.50
C GLY A 158 30.03 33.84 -13.93
N ASP A 159 29.95 34.79 -14.87
CA ASP A 159 30.26 34.56 -16.29
C ASP A 159 31.74 34.87 -16.63
N THR A 160 32.59 35.02 -15.61
CA THR A 160 34.01 35.36 -15.79
C THR A 160 34.84 34.14 -16.19
N PRO A 161 35.93 34.33 -16.97
CA PRO A 161 36.92 33.28 -17.18
C PRO A 161 37.45 32.76 -15.84
N GLY A 162 37.42 31.45 -15.63
CA GLY A 162 37.85 30.80 -14.39
C GLY A 162 36.75 30.62 -13.32
N ALA A 163 35.52 31.10 -13.53
CA ALA A 163 34.43 30.94 -12.57
C ALA A 163 34.12 29.47 -12.23
N LEU A 164 34.22 28.56 -13.21
CA LEU A 164 34.05 27.13 -13.00
C LEU A 164 35.22 26.49 -12.23
N ASP A 165 36.44 27.00 -12.39
CA ASP A 165 37.59 26.57 -11.59
C ASP A 165 37.41 26.97 -10.12
N GLU A 166 36.91 28.18 -9.89
CA GLU A 166 36.57 28.66 -8.56
C GLU A 166 35.45 27.83 -7.93
N LEU A 167 34.39 27.52 -8.68
CA LEU A 167 33.32 26.63 -8.24
C LEU A 167 33.86 25.25 -7.84
N ALA A 168 34.71 24.65 -8.68
CA ALA A 168 35.32 23.35 -8.38
C ALA A 168 36.13 23.40 -7.07
N GLN A 169 36.89 24.48 -6.86
CA GLN A 169 37.67 24.67 -5.63
C GLN A 169 36.76 24.86 -4.40
N ARG A 170 35.65 25.61 -4.52
CA ARG A 170 34.65 25.77 -3.45
C ARG A 170 34.00 24.43 -3.10
N LEU A 171 33.54 23.66 -4.09
CA LEU A 171 32.94 22.33 -3.89
C LEU A 171 33.90 21.38 -3.21
N SER A 172 35.14 21.28 -3.72
CA SER A 172 36.18 20.43 -3.13
C SER A 172 36.46 20.78 -1.66
N THR A 173 36.56 22.08 -1.36
CA THR A 173 36.79 22.57 0.01
C THR A 173 35.62 22.21 0.93
N TYR A 174 34.40 22.50 0.49
CA TYR A 174 33.18 22.21 1.24
C TYR A 174 33.02 20.72 1.56
N PHE A 175 33.14 19.85 0.57
CA PHE A 175 32.96 18.41 0.78
C PHE A 175 34.10 17.76 1.58
N SER A 176 35.34 18.27 1.45
CA SER A 176 36.46 17.80 2.28
C SER A 176 36.23 18.08 3.76
N HIS A 177 35.68 19.26 4.10
CA HIS A 177 35.35 19.61 5.49
C HIS A 177 34.06 18.97 5.98
N LEU A 178 33.06 18.79 5.10
CA LEU A 178 31.82 18.10 5.45
C LEU A 178 32.09 16.65 5.85
N ARG A 179 32.97 15.97 5.11
CA ARG A 179 33.35 14.59 5.41
C ARG A 179 34.40 14.49 6.51
N ASP A 180 35.47 15.27 6.43
CA ASP A 180 36.65 15.16 7.28
C ASP A 180 37.20 13.70 7.30
N ASP A 181 37.66 13.21 8.46
CA ASP A 181 38.16 11.84 8.65
C ASP A 181 37.06 10.79 8.89
N ASP A 182 35.80 11.11 8.58
CA ASP A 182 34.69 10.20 8.82
C ASP A 182 34.71 8.97 7.89
N PRO A 183 34.68 7.75 8.46
CA PRO A 183 34.52 6.54 7.68
C PRO A 183 33.13 6.43 7.01
N GLY A 184 32.10 7.08 7.56
CA GLY A 184 30.71 6.94 7.10
C GLY A 184 30.07 5.60 7.49
N SER A 185 28.78 5.45 7.20
CA SER A 185 28.02 4.22 7.51
C SER A 185 28.57 3.00 6.76
N LEU A 186 28.31 1.78 7.26
CA LEU A 186 28.75 0.54 6.60
C LEU A 186 28.23 0.44 5.15
N GLY A 187 27.02 0.95 4.89
CA GLY A 187 26.46 1.04 3.54
C GLY A 187 27.30 1.96 2.64
N ASN A 188 27.63 3.16 3.11
CA ASN A 188 28.46 4.10 2.36
C ASN A 188 29.89 3.58 2.12
N GLN A 189 30.50 2.91 3.10
CA GLN A 189 31.80 2.27 2.91
C GLN A 189 31.77 1.17 1.84
N ALA A 190 30.69 0.39 1.75
CA ALA A 190 30.53 -0.61 0.72
C ALA A 190 30.38 0.02 -0.68
N ARG A 191 29.55 1.07 -0.80
CA ARG A 191 29.38 1.86 -2.03
C ARG A 191 30.70 2.47 -2.50
N GLU A 192 31.43 3.11 -1.59
CA GLU A 192 32.74 3.72 -1.85
C GLU A 192 33.79 2.72 -2.28
N ARG A 193 33.82 1.53 -1.66
CA ARG A 193 34.73 0.45 -2.08
C ARG A 193 34.43 -0.02 -3.50
N MET A 194 33.16 -0.17 -3.86
CA MET A 194 32.75 -0.53 -5.23
C MET A 194 33.17 0.55 -6.23
N MET A 195 32.81 1.81 -5.97
CA MET A 195 33.17 2.96 -6.81
C MET A 195 34.69 3.07 -6.98
N ALA A 196 35.46 2.93 -5.91
CA ALA A 196 36.91 3.02 -5.95
C ALA A 196 37.59 1.85 -6.69
N ARG A 197 37.00 0.64 -6.71
CA ARG A 197 37.46 -0.47 -7.57
C ARG A 197 37.30 -0.14 -9.05
N TRP A 198 36.18 0.50 -9.44
CA TRP A 198 35.98 0.95 -10.82
C TRP A 198 37.01 2.01 -11.24
N ILE A 199 37.34 2.94 -10.34
CA ILE A 199 38.40 3.93 -10.59
C ILE A 199 39.74 3.23 -10.82
N ALA A 200 40.13 2.29 -9.94
CA ALA A 200 41.37 1.54 -10.07
C ALA A 200 41.46 0.78 -11.41
N TRP A 201 40.38 0.12 -11.82
CA TRP A 201 40.27 -0.54 -13.11
C TRP A 201 40.42 0.42 -14.30
N ALA A 202 39.72 1.56 -14.27
CA ALA A 202 39.77 2.54 -15.36
C ALA A 202 41.17 3.15 -15.51
N VAL A 203 41.85 3.47 -14.40
CA VAL A 203 43.22 4.00 -14.40
C VAL A 203 44.19 2.98 -15.02
N ALA A 204 44.10 1.71 -14.65
CA ALA A 204 44.90 0.65 -15.27
C ALA A 204 44.58 0.49 -16.76
N GLY A 205 43.29 0.56 -17.13
CA GLY A 205 42.81 0.53 -18.52
C GLY A 205 43.27 1.71 -19.38
N SER A 206 43.69 2.82 -18.75
CA SER A 206 44.33 3.99 -19.40
C SER A 206 45.85 3.86 -19.52
N GLY A 207 46.43 2.68 -19.25
CA GLY A 207 47.89 2.50 -19.24
C GLY A 207 48.56 3.19 -18.06
N GLY A 208 47.85 3.36 -16.94
CA GLY A 208 48.33 4.05 -15.74
C GLY A 208 48.19 5.56 -15.78
N ARG A 209 47.66 6.14 -16.87
CA ARG A 209 47.36 7.56 -17.00
C ARG A 209 46.07 7.91 -16.25
N ALA A 210 46.22 8.24 -14.97
CA ALA A 210 45.07 8.53 -14.13
C ALA A 210 44.34 9.81 -14.55
N ASP A 211 45.05 10.77 -15.16
CA ASP A 211 44.51 12.01 -15.73
C ASP A 211 43.49 11.77 -16.86
N ASP A 212 43.48 10.57 -17.47
CA ASP A 212 42.49 10.16 -18.48
C ASP A 212 41.17 9.63 -17.86
N VAL A 213 41.02 9.65 -16.53
CA VAL A 213 39.81 9.18 -15.82
C VAL A 213 39.14 10.36 -15.11
N LEU A 214 37.85 10.57 -15.41
CA LEU A 214 37.00 11.54 -14.72
C LEU A 214 35.89 10.83 -13.97
N VAL A 215 35.64 11.22 -12.72
CA VAL A 215 34.64 10.64 -11.82
C VAL A 215 33.64 11.71 -11.41
N VAL A 216 32.34 11.39 -11.47
CA VAL A 216 31.23 12.23 -11.00
C VAL A 216 30.49 11.47 -9.91
N CYS A 217 30.50 12.00 -8.69
CA CYS A 217 29.83 11.40 -7.55
C CYS A 217 29.29 12.46 -6.59
N GLY A 218 28.30 12.11 -5.79
CA GLY A 218 27.87 12.86 -4.63
C GLY A 218 29.07 13.29 -3.81
N GLY A 219 29.13 14.58 -3.49
CA GLY A 219 30.34 15.19 -2.98
C GLY A 219 30.83 14.59 -1.66
N TYR A 220 29.93 14.00 -0.87
CA TYR A 220 30.30 13.25 0.33
C TYR A 220 31.28 12.10 0.04
N HIS A 221 31.14 11.38 -1.07
CA HIS A 221 32.00 10.25 -1.42
C HIS A 221 33.36 10.69 -1.99
N ALA A 222 33.43 11.87 -2.61
CA ALA A 222 34.61 12.32 -3.35
C ALA A 222 35.94 12.26 -2.54
N PRO A 223 36.01 12.73 -1.27
CA PRO A 223 37.24 12.66 -0.49
C PRO A 223 37.67 11.21 -0.17
N ALA A 224 36.71 10.30 0.05
CA ALA A 224 37.02 8.89 0.29
C ALA A 224 37.50 8.18 -0.97
N LEU A 225 36.81 8.40 -2.10
CA LEU A 225 37.22 7.86 -3.40
C LEU A 225 38.62 8.32 -3.75
N ALA A 226 38.93 9.60 -3.54
CA ALA A 226 40.25 10.17 -3.77
C ALA A 226 41.36 9.50 -2.96
N ARG A 227 41.08 8.73 -1.90
CA ARG A 227 42.06 7.94 -1.13
C ARG A 227 42.02 6.46 -1.50
N LEU A 228 40.84 5.86 -1.54
CA LEU A 228 40.62 4.41 -1.58
C LEU A 228 41.08 3.74 -2.87
N TRP A 229 40.97 4.40 -4.03
CA TRP A 229 41.23 3.73 -5.32
C TRP A 229 42.67 3.20 -5.44
N ARG A 230 43.64 3.82 -4.76
CA ARG A 230 45.06 3.43 -4.81
C ARG A 230 45.36 2.10 -4.13
N THR A 231 44.50 1.68 -3.19
CA THR A 231 44.73 0.46 -2.39
C THR A 231 43.92 -0.73 -2.86
N LEU A 232 43.04 -0.53 -3.86
CA LEU A 232 42.11 -1.53 -4.35
C LEU A 232 42.62 -2.21 -5.63
N PRO A 233 42.20 -3.45 -5.90
CA PRO A 233 42.65 -4.18 -7.08
C PRO A 233 42.19 -3.51 -8.38
N ALA A 234 43.07 -3.45 -9.37
CA ALA A 234 42.82 -2.84 -10.68
C ALA A 234 42.15 -3.79 -11.70
N THR A 235 41.43 -4.80 -11.22
CA THR A 235 40.66 -5.75 -12.04
C THR A 235 39.24 -5.21 -12.27
N LEU A 236 38.61 -5.63 -13.37
CA LEU A 236 37.21 -5.27 -13.62
C LEU A 236 36.34 -5.69 -12.42
N PRO A 237 35.56 -4.79 -11.81
CA PRO A 237 34.72 -5.14 -10.67
C PRO A 237 33.54 -6.01 -11.10
N ASP A 238 33.30 -7.10 -10.36
CA ASP A 238 32.09 -7.89 -10.51
C ASP A 238 30.89 -7.12 -9.93
N THR A 239 29.81 -7.02 -10.70
CA THR A 239 28.53 -6.52 -10.20
C THR A 239 27.86 -7.62 -9.39
N PRO A 240 27.57 -7.43 -8.09
CA PRO A 240 26.96 -8.47 -7.27
C PRO A 240 25.65 -9.00 -7.88
N GLU A 241 25.48 -10.32 -7.96
CA GLU A 241 24.22 -10.95 -8.39
C GLU A 241 23.30 -11.26 -7.19
N PRO A 242 21.97 -11.18 -7.36
CA PRO A 242 21.00 -11.55 -6.32
C PRO A 242 21.12 -13.03 -5.96
N GLY A 243 21.52 -13.32 -4.71
CA GLY A 243 21.74 -14.67 -4.22
C GLY A 243 23.21 -15.02 -3.97
N ALA A 244 24.16 -14.26 -4.51
CA ALA A 244 25.60 -14.42 -4.26
C ALA A 244 26.05 -13.81 -2.91
N ILE A 245 25.17 -13.77 -1.90
CA ILE A 245 25.59 -13.48 -0.52
C ILE A 245 26.16 -14.79 0.07
N ASP A 246 27.28 -15.21 -0.49
CA ASP A 246 28.12 -16.27 0.08
C ASP A 246 28.67 -15.78 1.42
N GLY A 247 28.16 -16.36 2.51
CA GLY A 247 28.95 -16.84 3.66
C GLY A 247 29.96 -15.94 4.37
N GLY A 248 30.00 -14.63 4.15
CA GLY A 248 31.06 -13.77 4.69
C GLY A 248 30.58 -12.37 5.07
N ALA A 249 30.19 -12.22 6.33
CA ALA A 249 29.99 -10.96 7.05
C ALA A 249 28.89 -10.01 6.54
N CYS A 250 27.64 -10.33 6.90
CA CYS A 250 26.72 -9.31 7.40
C CYS A 250 25.65 -9.97 8.28
N THR A 251 26.01 -10.27 9.53
CA THR A 251 25.02 -10.50 10.59
C THR A 251 24.33 -9.17 10.86
N VAL A 252 23.10 -9.02 10.39
CA VAL A 252 22.18 -8.00 10.90
C VAL A 252 21.09 -8.71 11.70
N LEU A 253 21.46 -9.17 12.90
CA LEU A 253 20.55 -9.37 14.03
C LEU A 253 21.40 -9.19 15.30
N ASP A 254 21.52 -7.95 15.77
CA ASP A 254 21.36 -7.62 17.19
C ASP A 254 21.57 -6.12 17.44
N VAL A 255 20.47 -5.39 17.57
CA VAL A 255 20.43 -4.19 18.41
C VAL A 255 19.20 -4.32 19.31
N GLN A 256 19.47 -4.86 20.50
CA GLN A 256 18.73 -4.72 21.76
C GLN A 256 17.27 -5.22 21.82
N ALA A 257 17.12 -6.49 22.20
CA ALA A 257 16.18 -6.90 23.27
C ALA A 257 16.79 -8.09 24.00
N GLY A 258 17.04 -7.96 25.30
CA GLY A 258 17.57 -9.05 26.11
C GLY A 258 16.51 -10.14 26.28
N ASP A 259 16.78 -11.33 25.74
CA ASP A 259 16.56 -12.59 26.43
C ASP A 259 17.31 -13.71 25.71
N ALA A 260 17.92 -14.61 26.48
CA ALA A 260 18.77 -15.67 25.98
C ALA A 260 17.96 -16.75 25.25
N CYS A 261 18.43 -17.19 24.07
CA CYS A 261 18.01 -18.45 23.46
C CYS A 261 19.21 -19.29 23.06
N VAL A 262 19.18 -20.54 23.54
CA VAL A 262 20.17 -21.60 23.34
C VAL A 262 19.95 -22.25 21.96
N PRO A 263 20.98 -22.68 21.24
CA PRO A 263 20.80 -23.30 19.92
C PRO A 263 20.44 -24.78 20.09
N GLU A 264 19.27 -25.19 19.62
CA GLU A 264 19.01 -26.59 19.29
C GLU A 264 19.33 -26.84 17.82
N THR A 265 20.35 -27.67 17.62
CA THR A 265 20.70 -28.28 16.35
C THR A 265 19.64 -29.32 15.99
N ASP A 266 18.94 -29.14 14.87
CA ASP A 266 18.44 -30.30 14.13
C ASP A 266 18.58 -30.09 12.62
N SER A 267 19.23 -31.07 12.02
CA SER A 267 19.62 -31.14 10.63
C SER A 267 18.47 -31.65 9.77
N ASP A 268 17.83 -30.77 9.00
CA ASP A 268 16.98 -31.15 7.86
C ASP A 268 16.73 -29.98 6.89
N THR A 269 17.78 -29.22 6.56
CA THR A 269 17.70 -28.03 5.68
C THR A 269 18.37 -28.23 4.32
N ALA A 270 18.21 -29.42 3.72
CA ALA A 270 18.76 -29.70 2.39
C ALA A 270 17.74 -29.56 1.23
N ASP A 271 16.47 -29.21 1.49
CA ASP A 271 15.46 -29.14 0.42
C ASP A 271 14.46 -27.97 0.56
N VAL A 272 14.85 -26.88 1.23
CA VAL A 272 14.18 -25.58 1.05
C VAL A 272 14.78 -24.98 -0.22
N ALA A 273 14.21 -25.34 -1.37
CA ALA A 273 14.53 -24.77 -2.67
C ALA A 273 14.80 -23.27 -2.54
N ALA A 274 15.95 -22.83 -3.07
CA ALA A 274 16.35 -21.43 -3.12
C ALA A 274 15.15 -20.56 -3.52
N ARG A 275 14.56 -19.88 -2.53
CA ARG A 275 13.34 -19.09 -2.71
C ARG A 275 13.60 -18.07 -3.82
N SER A 276 12.76 -18.06 -4.86
CA SER A 276 13.00 -17.28 -6.07
C SER A 276 12.98 -15.79 -5.79
N VAL A 277 14.15 -15.17 -5.69
CA VAL A 277 14.29 -13.72 -5.62
C VAL A 277 14.06 -13.16 -7.02
N ARG A 278 13.15 -12.19 -7.14
CA ARG A 278 12.87 -11.47 -8.39
C ARG A 278 13.59 -10.13 -8.35
N TYR A 279 14.22 -9.73 -9.44
CA TYR A 279 14.95 -8.46 -9.50
C TYR A 279 15.03 -7.95 -10.93
N GLY A 280 15.32 -6.66 -11.07
CA GLY A 280 15.55 -6.06 -12.36
C GLY A 280 15.65 -4.54 -12.28
N SER A 281 16.03 -3.94 -13.40
CA SER A 281 16.22 -2.50 -13.51
C SER A 281 15.61 -1.99 -14.80
N TYR A 282 14.83 -0.91 -14.75
CA TYR A 282 14.11 -0.38 -15.91
C TYR A 282 14.09 1.15 -15.88
N LEU A 283 14.07 1.77 -17.07
CA LEU A 283 13.80 3.20 -17.16
C LEU A 283 12.33 3.47 -16.87
N VAL A 284 12.04 4.56 -16.18
CA VAL A 284 10.69 4.96 -15.83
C VAL A 284 10.54 6.48 -15.96
N PRO A 285 9.38 6.98 -16.40
CA PRO A 285 9.00 8.36 -16.17
C PRO A 285 9.18 8.75 -14.71
N TYR A 286 9.63 9.97 -14.50
CA TYR A 286 9.73 10.57 -13.18
C TYR A 286 9.02 11.93 -13.21
N THR A 287 8.90 12.60 -12.07
CA THR A 287 8.25 13.91 -12.00
C THR A 287 9.10 14.89 -11.22
N PHE A 288 8.95 16.19 -11.52
CA PHE A 288 9.57 17.23 -10.71
C PHE A 288 9.09 17.20 -9.26
N ARG A 289 7.82 16.87 -9.00
CA ARG A 289 7.33 16.68 -7.63
C ARG A 289 8.12 15.63 -6.86
N ARG A 290 8.54 14.53 -7.49
CA ARG A 290 9.37 13.50 -6.85
C ARG A 290 10.86 13.86 -6.74
N LEU A 291 11.33 14.83 -7.53
CA LEU A 291 12.67 15.38 -7.40
C LEU A 291 12.76 16.43 -6.30
N ASP A 292 11.62 16.98 -5.87
CA ASP A 292 11.60 18.04 -4.89
C ASP A 292 11.94 17.50 -3.49
N ALA A 293 12.98 18.06 -2.89
CA ALA A 293 13.38 17.74 -1.53
C ALA A 293 12.27 18.02 -0.49
N PHE A 294 11.35 18.95 -0.76
CA PHE A 294 10.19 19.20 0.11
C PHE A 294 9.12 18.10 0.05
N ALA A 295 9.13 17.27 -1.00
CA ALA A 295 8.24 16.12 -1.15
C ALA A 295 8.88 14.80 -0.67
N GLY A 296 10.05 14.86 -0.02
CA GLY A 296 10.71 13.69 0.59
C GLY A 296 11.98 13.21 -0.11
N TYR A 297 12.43 13.86 -1.21
CA TYR A 297 13.66 13.49 -1.89
C TYR A 297 14.90 14.13 -1.23
N ALA A 298 15.38 13.50 -0.15
CA ALA A 298 16.39 14.07 0.76
C ALA A 298 17.71 14.52 0.09
N SER A 299 18.11 13.88 -1.02
CA SER A 299 19.40 14.13 -1.69
C SER A 299 19.37 15.23 -2.76
N GLY A 300 18.17 15.66 -3.18
CA GLY A 300 18.04 16.58 -4.31
C GLY A 300 18.09 18.06 -3.97
N MET A 301 18.01 18.85 -5.03
CA MET A 301 17.73 20.27 -4.96
C MET A 301 16.22 20.49 -4.78
N PRO A 302 15.79 21.38 -3.87
CA PRO A 302 14.37 21.76 -3.79
C PRO A 302 13.92 22.49 -5.07
N SER A 303 12.62 22.71 -5.26
CA SER A 303 12.13 23.55 -6.37
C SER A 303 12.67 23.18 -7.78
N PRO A 304 12.49 21.93 -8.27
CA PRO A 304 13.12 21.48 -9.51
C PRO A 304 12.75 22.29 -10.76
N ALA A 305 11.53 22.86 -10.82
CA ALA A 305 11.14 23.71 -11.94
C ALA A 305 11.93 25.02 -12.00
N TYR A 306 12.25 25.62 -10.84
CA TYR A 306 13.12 26.79 -10.80
C TYR A 306 14.49 26.49 -11.42
N TYR A 307 15.14 25.40 -10.99
CA TYR A 307 16.45 25.03 -11.52
C TYR A 307 16.40 24.58 -12.98
N GLN A 308 15.28 23.99 -13.43
CA GLN A 308 15.03 23.75 -14.84
C GLN A 308 15.01 25.06 -15.64
N TRP A 309 14.39 26.12 -15.12
CA TRP A 309 14.41 27.43 -15.80
C TRP A 309 15.79 28.08 -15.77
N VAL A 310 16.54 27.94 -14.68
CA VAL A 310 17.94 28.41 -14.59
C VAL A 310 18.80 27.71 -15.63
N TRP A 311 18.59 26.41 -15.83
CA TRP A 311 19.28 25.63 -16.85
C TRP A 311 18.93 26.08 -18.26
N ALA A 312 17.64 26.15 -18.59
CA ALA A 312 17.16 26.42 -19.94
C ALA A 312 17.26 27.90 -20.37
N HIS A 313 17.22 28.84 -19.42
CA HIS A 313 17.08 30.26 -19.70
C HIS A 313 18.06 31.17 -18.94
N GLY A 314 18.95 30.60 -18.13
CA GLY A 314 19.79 31.36 -17.22
C GLY A 314 18.99 31.96 -16.06
N ALA A 315 19.69 32.64 -15.14
CA ALA A 315 19.09 33.20 -13.93
C ALA A 315 18.05 34.31 -14.22
N GLU A 316 18.31 35.19 -15.18
CA GLU A 316 17.36 36.24 -15.58
C GLU A 316 16.09 35.66 -16.22
N GLY A 317 16.24 34.64 -17.07
CA GLY A 317 15.11 33.93 -17.65
C GLY A 317 14.30 33.19 -16.59
N ALA A 318 14.96 32.57 -15.60
CA ALA A 318 14.30 31.93 -14.47
C ALA A 318 13.52 32.92 -13.60
N ALA A 319 14.07 34.11 -13.35
CA ALA A 319 13.38 35.19 -12.64
C ALA A 319 12.04 35.55 -13.29
N ARG A 320 12.04 35.73 -14.62
CA ARG A 320 10.81 35.99 -15.38
C ARG A 320 9.80 34.84 -15.23
N ARG A 321 10.26 33.58 -15.30
CA ARG A 321 9.38 32.40 -15.15
C ARG A 321 8.80 32.27 -13.75
N VAL A 322 9.56 32.55 -12.69
CA VAL A 322 9.05 32.55 -11.31
C VAL A 322 7.89 33.53 -11.19
N LEU A 323 8.12 34.79 -11.61
CA LEU A 323 7.11 35.83 -11.54
C LEU A 323 5.86 35.47 -12.38
N GLU A 324 6.04 35.03 -13.61
CA GLU A 324 4.92 34.62 -14.48
C GLU A 324 4.08 33.50 -13.86
N ASN A 325 4.71 32.38 -13.48
CA ASN A 325 4.01 31.17 -13.03
C ASN A 325 3.34 31.37 -11.66
N VAL A 326 4.02 31.99 -10.71
CA VAL A 326 3.45 32.26 -9.38
C VAL A 326 2.24 33.17 -9.52
N MET A 327 2.34 34.26 -10.28
CA MET A 327 1.20 35.18 -10.47
C MET A 327 0.01 34.53 -11.16
N GLN A 328 0.26 33.70 -12.19
CA GLN A 328 -0.81 33.00 -12.89
C GLN A 328 -1.57 32.06 -11.95
N ARG A 329 -0.84 31.33 -11.09
CA ARG A 329 -1.42 30.43 -10.08
C ARG A 329 -2.20 31.18 -9.01
N LEU A 330 -1.63 32.24 -8.43
CA LEU A 330 -2.34 33.07 -7.44
C LEU A 330 -3.65 33.61 -8.01
N ARG A 331 -3.64 34.13 -9.24
CA ARG A 331 -4.85 34.61 -9.92
C ARG A 331 -5.86 33.50 -10.20
N ALA A 332 -5.41 32.33 -10.65
CA ALA A 332 -6.28 31.17 -10.88
C ALA A 332 -6.99 30.71 -9.60
N ARG A 333 -6.31 30.81 -8.45
CA ARG A 333 -6.86 30.54 -7.11
C ARG A 333 -7.66 31.70 -6.52
N LYS A 334 -7.84 32.80 -7.28
CA LYS A 334 -8.51 34.02 -6.84
C LYS A 334 -7.86 34.67 -5.60
N LEU A 335 -6.56 34.46 -5.41
CA LEU A 335 -5.78 35.17 -4.41
C LEU A 335 -5.44 36.57 -4.96
N PRO A 336 -5.70 37.66 -4.20
CA PRO A 336 -5.54 39.01 -4.69
C PRO A 336 -4.06 39.34 -4.90
N VAL A 337 -3.68 39.60 -6.14
CA VAL A 337 -2.33 40.07 -6.47
C VAL A 337 -2.37 41.09 -7.60
N SER A 338 -1.84 42.29 -7.33
CA SER A 338 -1.82 43.41 -8.26
C SER A 338 -0.51 43.49 -9.04
N THR A 339 -0.48 44.29 -10.11
CA THR A 339 0.77 44.62 -10.80
C THR A 339 1.75 45.39 -9.89
N ALA A 340 1.23 46.15 -8.92
CA ALA A 340 2.08 46.84 -7.95
C ALA A 340 2.78 45.84 -7.01
N ASP A 341 2.10 44.76 -6.61
CA ASP A 341 2.71 43.69 -5.82
C ASP A 341 3.82 42.97 -6.61
N LEU A 342 3.63 42.74 -7.91
CA LEU A 342 4.67 42.17 -8.78
C LEU A 342 5.94 43.04 -8.79
N ILE A 343 5.77 44.37 -8.95
CA ILE A 343 6.89 45.33 -8.90
C ILE A 343 7.56 45.27 -7.53
N ALA A 344 6.78 45.20 -6.45
CA ALA A 344 7.31 45.10 -5.09
C ALA A 344 8.12 43.81 -4.88
N VAL A 345 7.65 42.66 -5.37
CA VAL A 345 8.40 41.39 -5.34
C VAL A 345 9.72 41.54 -6.10
N HIS A 346 9.68 42.05 -7.33
CA HIS A 346 10.87 42.17 -8.17
C HIS A 346 11.93 43.10 -7.54
N VAL A 347 11.54 44.31 -7.12
CA VAL A 347 12.44 45.27 -6.47
C VAL A 347 12.99 44.71 -5.17
N ARG A 348 12.17 43.97 -4.40
CA ARG A 348 12.61 43.34 -3.16
C ARG A 348 13.62 42.21 -3.42
N ALA A 349 13.40 41.36 -4.42
CA ALA A 349 14.35 40.31 -4.81
C ALA A 349 15.71 40.90 -5.22
N GLU A 350 15.72 41.97 -6.02
CA GLU A 350 16.97 42.68 -6.36
C GLU A 350 17.66 43.28 -5.14
N GLY A 351 16.89 43.90 -4.24
CA GLY A 351 17.41 44.46 -3.00
C GLY A 351 18.02 43.40 -2.08
N LEU A 352 17.34 42.27 -1.90
CA LEU A 352 17.80 41.13 -1.10
C LEU A 352 19.08 40.51 -1.67
N ALA A 353 19.14 40.31 -2.99
CA ALA A 353 20.32 39.80 -3.67
C ALA A 353 21.55 40.70 -3.39
N ARG A 354 21.40 42.02 -3.52
CA ARG A 354 22.48 42.99 -3.24
C ARG A 354 22.90 42.98 -1.78
N LEU A 355 21.94 42.91 -0.84
CA LEU A 355 22.24 42.84 0.59
C LEU A 355 23.00 41.56 0.97
N ARG A 356 22.75 40.46 0.26
CA ARG A 356 23.41 39.16 0.47
C ARG A 356 24.68 38.97 -0.36
N GLY A 357 25.06 39.96 -1.17
CA GLY A 357 26.24 39.90 -2.03
C GLY A 357 26.10 38.98 -3.24
N HIS A 358 24.88 38.59 -3.61
CA HIS A 358 24.64 37.82 -4.83
C HIS A 358 24.76 38.73 -6.05
N ALA A 359 25.37 38.22 -7.13
CA ALA A 359 25.44 38.94 -8.40
C ALA A 359 24.05 39.14 -9.03
N ARG A 360 23.12 38.22 -8.73
CA ARG A 360 21.75 38.20 -9.23
C ARG A 360 20.81 37.50 -8.24
N PRO A 361 19.49 37.77 -8.28
CA PRO A 361 18.54 37.11 -7.38
C PRO A 361 18.51 35.59 -7.56
N LEU A 362 18.79 34.88 -6.47
CA LEU A 362 18.74 33.43 -6.38
C LEU A 362 17.36 32.97 -5.89
N ARG A 363 17.16 31.65 -5.82
CA ARG A 363 15.90 31.04 -5.40
C ARG A 363 15.39 31.57 -4.05
N CYS A 364 16.28 31.65 -3.05
CA CYS A 364 15.95 32.15 -1.72
C CYS A 364 15.53 33.62 -1.73
N ASP A 365 16.15 34.46 -2.57
CA ASP A 365 15.78 35.87 -2.71
C ASP A 365 14.38 36.03 -3.30
N TRP A 366 14.03 35.20 -4.29
CA TRP A 366 12.68 35.18 -4.85
C TRP A 366 11.63 34.75 -3.83
N LEU A 367 11.91 33.70 -3.06
CA LEU A 367 11.00 33.18 -2.05
C LEU A 367 10.78 34.20 -0.92
N ASP A 368 11.85 34.81 -0.39
CA ASP A 368 11.75 35.84 0.64
C ASP A 368 11.09 37.13 0.11
N ALA A 369 11.32 37.47 -1.16
CA ALA A 369 10.65 38.59 -1.80
C ALA A 369 9.14 38.35 -1.96
N LEU A 370 8.75 37.14 -2.36
CA LEU A 370 7.35 36.73 -2.45
C LEU A 370 6.68 36.76 -1.08
N ALA A 371 7.28 36.13 -0.06
CA ALA A 371 6.75 36.16 1.30
C ALA A 371 6.60 37.59 1.79
N GLY A 372 7.67 38.37 1.73
CA GLY A 372 7.68 39.71 2.32
C GLY A 372 6.85 40.76 1.58
N ALA A 373 6.56 40.55 0.29
CA ALA A 373 5.74 41.47 -0.49
C ALA A 373 4.26 41.06 -0.53
N LEU A 374 3.95 39.75 -0.54
CA LEU A 374 2.60 39.25 -0.78
C LEU A 374 1.87 38.82 0.49
N VAL A 375 2.57 38.30 1.50
CA VAL A 375 1.96 37.93 2.78
C VAL A 375 1.78 39.20 3.60
N LYS A 376 0.53 39.56 3.90
CA LYS A 376 0.18 40.79 4.63
C LYS A 376 -0.09 40.56 6.12
N ASP A 377 -0.47 39.33 6.47
CA ASP A 377 -0.82 38.93 7.83
C ASP A 377 0.36 38.26 8.55
N ALA A 378 0.20 38.00 9.85
CA ALA A 378 1.17 37.22 10.61
C ALA A 378 1.20 35.77 10.12
N LEU A 379 2.40 35.19 10.08
CA LEU A 379 2.58 33.79 9.70
C LEU A 379 2.21 32.86 10.85
N ASP A 380 1.25 31.96 10.64
CA ASP A 380 0.89 30.91 11.60
C ASP A 380 1.85 29.70 11.55
N ALA A 381 2.66 29.60 10.49
CA ALA A 381 3.66 28.57 10.28
C ALA A 381 4.98 29.18 9.81
N PRO A 382 6.14 28.56 10.13
CA PRO A 382 7.43 29.03 9.62
C PRO A 382 7.49 28.96 8.08
N LEU A 383 8.34 29.79 7.48
CA LEU A 383 8.53 29.83 6.04
C LEU A 383 8.94 28.44 5.51
N PRO A 384 8.30 27.90 4.45
CA PRO A 384 8.50 26.52 4.00
C PRO A 384 9.96 26.14 3.68
N TRP A 385 10.78 27.06 3.20
CA TRP A 385 12.18 26.82 2.86
C TRP A 385 13.15 26.89 4.05
N THR A 386 12.63 27.05 5.28
CA THR A 386 13.45 27.08 6.51
C THR A 386 13.54 25.72 7.21
N TYR A 387 12.79 24.71 6.75
CA TYR A 387 12.81 23.35 7.27
C TYR A 387 12.67 22.33 6.13
N ARG A 388 12.95 21.06 6.42
CA ARG A 388 12.74 19.92 5.50
C ARG A 388 11.44 19.19 5.83
N GLY A 389 10.82 18.62 4.80
CA GLY A 389 9.60 17.83 4.91
C GLY A 389 8.35 18.54 4.38
N PRO A 390 7.17 17.92 4.58
CA PRO A 390 5.92 18.42 4.02
C PRO A 390 5.53 19.79 4.60
N LEU A 391 4.79 20.57 3.81
CA LEU A 391 4.25 21.86 4.25
C LEU A 391 3.41 21.68 5.53
N ARG A 392 3.73 22.46 6.56
CA ARG A 392 2.98 22.45 7.82
C ARG A 392 1.57 23.01 7.63
N ALA A 393 0.61 22.45 8.36
CA ALA A 393 -0.73 23.03 8.45
C ALA A 393 -0.64 24.49 8.93
N GLY A 394 -1.45 25.37 8.34
CA GLY A 394 -1.39 26.83 8.61
C GLY A 394 -0.38 27.60 7.74
N THR A 395 0.31 26.95 6.80
CA THR A 395 1.11 27.68 5.80
C THR A 395 0.21 28.58 4.95
N ASP A 396 0.59 29.85 4.80
CA ASP A 396 -0.17 30.84 4.02
C ASP A 396 -0.45 30.35 2.58
N PRO A 397 -1.68 30.50 2.06
CA PRO A 397 -2.05 30.03 0.72
C PRO A 397 -1.16 30.58 -0.41
N VAL A 398 -0.64 31.80 -0.28
CA VAL A 398 0.30 32.39 -1.26
C VAL A 398 1.60 31.60 -1.29
N LEU A 399 2.10 31.21 -0.11
CA LEU A 399 3.33 30.42 0.01
C LEU A 399 3.13 29.00 -0.50
N VAL A 400 1.96 28.39 -0.25
CA VAL A 400 1.62 27.07 -0.81
C VAL A 400 1.68 27.09 -2.35
N GLU A 401 1.05 28.09 -2.96
CA GLU A 401 1.04 28.22 -4.43
C GLU A 401 2.41 28.60 -5.01
N ALA A 402 3.20 29.41 -4.30
CA ALA A 402 4.57 29.72 -4.69
C ALA A 402 5.47 28.48 -4.67
N MET A 403 5.38 27.68 -3.60
CA MET A 403 6.14 26.44 -3.47
C MET A 403 5.75 25.43 -4.55
N ASP A 404 4.45 25.23 -4.81
CA ASP A 404 4.00 24.32 -5.87
C ASP A 404 4.38 24.81 -7.28
N ALA A 405 4.42 26.13 -7.51
CA ALA A 405 4.91 26.70 -8.77
C ALA A 405 6.40 26.41 -9.02
N LEU A 406 7.22 26.54 -7.97
CA LEU A 406 8.66 26.31 -8.03
C LEU A 406 9.03 24.82 -8.04
N ALA A 407 8.20 23.97 -7.41
CA ALA A 407 8.30 22.53 -7.52
C ALA A 407 8.02 22.08 -8.95
N GLY A 408 6.90 22.56 -9.52
CA GLY A 408 6.42 22.21 -10.85
C GLY A 408 5.75 20.84 -10.93
N ASP A 409 5.06 20.62 -12.03
CA ASP A 409 4.23 19.44 -12.32
C ASP A 409 4.71 18.66 -13.57
N VAL A 410 5.90 18.98 -14.06
CA VAL A 410 6.48 18.33 -15.23
C VAL A 410 6.68 16.84 -14.97
N THR A 411 6.13 16.03 -15.88
CA THR A 411 6.29 14.58 -15.92
C THR A 411 7.09 14.22 -17.17
N GLY A 412 8.14 13.42 -16.98
CA GLY A 412 8.94 12.93 -18.10
C GLY A 412 8.21 11.87 -18.92
N GLU A 413 8.76 11.56 -20.09
CA GLU A 413 8.23 10.57 -21.01
C GLU A 413 9.37 9.71 -21.55
N LEU A 414 9.14 8.40 -21.58
CA LEU A 414 10.08 7.48 -22.20
C LEU A 414 9.97 7.57 -23.72
N ALA A 415 11.11 7.53 -24.41
CA ALA A 415 11.16 7.46 -25.85
C ALA A 415 10.45 6.18 -26.36
N PRO A 416 9.79 6.22 -27.53
CA PRO A 416 9.21 5.02 -28.13
C PRO A 416 10.20 3.86 -28.25
N GLY A 417 9.73 2.65 -27.95
CA GLY A 417 10.52 1.42 -28.01
C GLY A 417 11.57 1.27 -26.90
N THR A 418 11.54 2.12 -25.85
CA THR A 418 12.32 1.89 -24.63
C THR A 418 11.86 0.57 -24.00
N PRO A 419 12.77 -0.39 -23.72
CA PRO A 419 12.40 -1.67 -23.12
C PRO A 419 11.67 -1.49 -21.78
N GLN A 420 10.56 -2.20 -21.63
CA GLN A 420 9.74 -2.29 -20.41
C GLN A 420 9.29 -3.74 -20.22
N PRO A 421 8.93 -4.15 -18.99
CA PRO A 421 8.24 -5.42 -18.79
C PRO A 421 6.96 -5.45 -19.63
N PRO A 422 6.67 -6.56 -20.35
CA PRO A 422 5.49 -6.66 -21.20
C PRO A 422 4.17 -6.32 -20.48
N LEU A 423 4.08 -6.64 -19.19
CA LEU A 423 2.92 -6.36 -18.35
C LEU A 423 2.54 -4.88 -18.32
N VAL A 424 3.51 -3.95 -18.33
CA VAL A 424 3.26 -2.51 -18.27
C VAL A 424 2.46 -2.06 -19.49
N CYS A 425 2.86 -2.51 -20.68
CA CYS A 425 2.12 -2.24 -21.92
C CYS A 425 0.78 -2.97 -21.91
N ALA A 426 0.73 -4.24 -21.50
CA ALA A 426 -0.50 -5.03 -21.48
C ALA A 426 -1.59 -4.38 -20.61
N VAL A 427 -1.23 -3.90 -19.42
CA VAL A 427 -2.15 -3.19 -18.51
C VAL A 427 -2.65 -1.90 -19.13
N ARG A 428 -1.76 -1.07 -19.67
CA ARG A 428 -2.15 0.19 -20.34
C ARG A 428 -3.12 -0.08 -21.49
N ASP A 429 -2.82 -1.06 -22.32
CA ASP A 429 -3.61 -1.39 -23.50
C ASP A 429 -4.99 -1.96 -23.09
N GLU A 430 -5.06 -2.77 -22.02
CA GLU A 430 -6.32 -3.32 -21.46
C GLU A 430 -7.19 -2.23 -20.81
N LEU A 431 -6.59 -1.30 -20.05
CA LEU A 431 -7.28 -0.13 -19.50
C LEU A 431 -7.87 0.76 -20.60
N ALA A 432 -7.07 1.03 -21.64
CA ALA A 432 -7.49 1.83 -22.79
C ALA A 432 -8.62 1.16 -23.58
N ALA A 433 -8.52 -0.16 -23.84
CA ALA A 433 -9.54 -0.92 -24.55
C ALA A 433 -10.89 -0.93 -23.81
N LEU A 434 -10.88 -0.89 -22.48
CA LEU A 434 -12.08 -0.87 -21.65
C LEU A 434 -12.56 0.54 -21.27
N GLY A 435 -11.88 1.59 -21.75
CA GLY A 435 -12.20 2.98 -21.45
C GLY A 435 -12.07 3.34 -19.97
N ILE A 436 -11.19 2.66 -19.23
CA ILE A 436 -10.93 2.96 -17.81
C ILE A 436 -9.93 4.11 -17.74
N VAL A 437 -10.38 5.24 -17.20
CA VAL A 437 -9.56 6.45 -17.03
C VAL A 437 -9.19 6.62 -15.56
N LEU A 438 -7.92 6.93 -15.30
CA LEU A 438 -7.42 7.31 -13.98
C LEU A 438 -6.97 8.79 -14.00
N PRO A 439 -7.03 9.51 -12.86
CA PRO A 439 -7.74 9.16 -11.62
C PRO A 439 -9.26 9.37 -11.75
N GLY A 440 -10.06 8.67 -10.92
CA GLY A 440 -11.51 8.82 -10.96
C GLY A 440 -12.26 7.88 -10.02
N THR A 441 -13.58 8.04 -9.96
CA THR A 441 -14.48 7.09 -9.29
C THR A 441 -15.29 6.37 -10.36
N LEU A 442 -15.33 5.05 -10.31
CA LEU A 442 -16.03 4.21 -11.28
C LEU A 442 -17.11 3.39 -10.59
N THR A 443 -18.35 3.56 -11.04
CA THR A 443 -19.47 2.70 -10.65
C THR A 443 -19.75 1.71 -11.78
N LEU A 444 -19.75 0.43 -11.46
CA LEU A 444 -19.87 -0.67 -12.43
C LEU A 444 -21.16 -1.44 -12.18
N ASP A 445 -21.96 -1.65 -13.22
CA ASP A 445 -23.11 -2.58 -13.20
C ASP A 445 -22.66 -3.98 -13.66
N LEU A 446 -22.65 -4.93 -12.73
CA LEU A 446 -22.21 -6.31 -12.95
C LEU A 446 -23.20 -7.13 -13.79
N LEU A 447 -24.39 -6.62 -14.10
CA LEU A 447 -25.33 -7.27 -15.01
C LEU A 447 -24.92 -7.11 -16.48
N THR A 448 -24.10 -6.12 -16.79
CA THR A 448 -23.60 -5.87 -18.15
C THR A 448 -22.28 -6.59 -18.42
N ASP A 449 -22.06 -7.06 -19.66
CA ASP A 449 -20.78 -7.67 -20.06
C ASP A 449 -19.60 -6.69 -19.91
N GLU A 450 -19.84 -5.42 -20.23
CA GLU A 450 -18.85 -4.35 -20.11
C GLU A 450 -18.48 -4.07 -18.64
N GLY A 451 -19.48 -3.97 -17.75
CA GLY A 451 -19.25 -3.79 -16.32
C GLY A 451 -18.48 -4.96 -15.70
N ARG A 452 -18.79 -6.21 -16.11
CA ARG A 452 -18.01 -7.39 -15.72
C ARG A 452 -16.58 -7.36 -16.23
N ALA A 453 -16.36 -6.97 -17.49
CA ALA A 453 -15.01 -6.88 -18.06
C ALA A 453 -14.15 -5.87 -17.29
N ARG A 454 -14.69 -4.67 -16.99
CA ARG A 454 -14.01 -3.64 -16.18
C ARG A 454 -13.74 -4.12 -14.76
N SER A 455 -14.72 -4.76 -14.11
CA SER A 455 -14.57 -5.31 -12.75
C SER A 455 -13.42 -6.32 -12.68
N ARG A 456 -13.36 -7.27 -13.63
CA ARG A 456 -12.28 -8.28 -13.69
C ARG A 456 -10.88 -7.67 -13.76
N VAL A 457 -10.69 -6.63 -14.56
CA VAL A 457 -9.41 -5.93 -14.69
C VAL A 457 -9.00 -5.26 -13.38
N LEU A 458 -9.94 -4.58 -12.72
CA LEU A 458 -9.68 -3.93 -11.43
C LEU A 458 -9.36 -4.95 -10.33
N HIS A 459 -10.06 -6.09 -10.30
CA HIS A 459 -9.74 -7.18 -9.39
C HIS A 459 -8.36 -7.80 -9.67
N ARG A 460 -7.95 -7.95 -10.94
CA ARG A 460 -6.58 -8.42 -11.28
C ARG A 460 -5.51 -7.42 -10.83
N LEU A 461 -5.72 -6.13 -11.03
CA LEU A 461 -4.82 -5.08 -10.53
C LEU A 461 -4.75 -5.08 -8.99
N ALA A 462 -5.88 -5.32 -8.33
CA ALA A 462 -5.93 -5.47 -6.87
C ALA A 462 -5.20 -6.74 -6.38
N LEU A 463 -5.30 -7.87 -7.10
CA LEU A 463 -4.52 -9.10 -6.83
C LEU A 463 -3.01 -8.84 -6.91
N LEU A 464 -2.58 -8.03 -7.88
CA LEU A 464 -1.20 -7.59 -8.02
C LEU A 464 -0.78 -6.50 -7.02
N ARG A 465 -1.72 -6.04 -6.18
CA ARG A 465 -1.52 -4.98 -5.18
C ARG A 465 -1.02 -3.67 -5.80
N VAL A 466 -1.51 -3.34 -7.00
CA VAL A 466 -1.16 -2.09 -7.69
C VAL A 466 -1.73 -0.90 -6.91
N PRO A 467 -0.88 0.04 -6.44
CA PRO A 467 -1.34 1.21 -5.68
C PRO A 467 -2.33 2.07 -6.46
N GLY A 468 -3.29 2.68 -5.75
CA GLY A 468 -4.30 3.56 -6.36
C GLY A 468 -5.55 2.84 -6.86
N ILE A 469 -5.64 1.51 -6.76
CA ILE A 469 -6.83 0.74 -7.15
C ILE A 469 -7.54 0.24 -5.89
N VAL A 470 -8.63 0.92 -5.49
CA VAL A 470 -9.32 0.62 -4.22
C VAL A 470 -10.82 0.41 -4.44
N ARG A 471 -11.32 -0.76 -4.07
CA ARG A 471 -12.76 -1.03 -4.02
C ARG A 471 -13.37 -0.36 -2.80
N ARG A 472 -14.37 0.51 -2.99
CA ARG A 472 -15.09 1.22 -1.92
C ARG A 472 -16.38 0.52 -1.52
N GLN A 473 -17.07 -0.06 -2.50
CA GLN A 473 -18.33 -0.75 -2.29
C GLN A 473 -18.46 -1.94 -3.23
N GLY A 474 -19.10 -2.99 -2.75
CA GLY A 474 -19.61 -4.10 -3.53
C GLY A 474 -19.69 -5.38 -2.70
N ALA A 475 -20.35 -6.39 -3.27
CA ALA A 475 -20.57 -7.69 -2.67
C ALA A 475 -19.28 -8.34 -2.11
N GLN A 476 -19.37 -8.98 -0.95
CA GLN A 476 -18.25 -9.77 -0.38
C GLN A 476 -18.01 -11.07 -1.16
N LEU A 477 -19.10 -11.73 -1.56
CA LEU A 477 -19.08 -12.93 -2.39
C LEU A 477 -19.38 -12.54 -3.83
N ALA A 478 -18.68 -13.18 -4.77
CA ALA A 478 -19.06 -13.13 -6.15
C ALA A 478 -20.50 -13.67 -6.26
N MET A 479 -21.46 -12.77 -6.56
CA MET A 479 -22.90 -13.03 -6.67
C MET A 479 -23.76 -12.87 -5.38
N SER A 480 -23.42 -11.93 -4.49
CA SER A 480 -24.45 -11.39 -3.58
C SER A 480 -25.50 -10.56 -4.37
N GLY A 481 -26.66 -10.25 -3.77
CA GLY A 481 -27.73 -9.49 -4.43
C GLY A 481 -27.36 -8.05 -4.83
N GLU A 482 -26.18 -7.57 -4.45
CA GLU A 482 -25.64 -6.27 -4.85
C GLU A 482 -25.13 -6.33 -6.29
N ARG A 483 -25.69 -5.45 -7.13
CA ARG A 483 -25.44 -5.43 -8.58
C ARG A 483 -24.32 -4.49 -8.99
N ASP A 484 -23.93 -3.59 -8.08
CA ASP A 484 -23.02 -2.50 -8.37
C ASP A 484 -21.71 -2.63 -7.60
N GLU A 485 -20.59 -2.29 -8.25
CA GLU A 485 -19.30 -2.05 -7.58
C GLU A 485 -18.90 -0.59 -7.70
N VAL A 486 -18.35 -0.01 -6.63
CA VAL A 486 -17.78 1.33 -6.65
C VAL A 486 -16.27 1.24 -6.39
N TRP A 487 -15.49 1.76 -7.32
CA TRP A 487 -14.03 1.77 -7.28
C TRP A 487 -13.50 3.20 -7.23
N GLN A 488 -12.50 3.43 -6.38
CA GLN A 488 -11.68 4.63 -6.38
C GLN A 488 -10.36 4.32 -7.08
N LEU A 489 -10.10 5.03 -8.16
CA LEU A 489 -8.92 4.91 -9.00
C LEU A 489 -8.04 6.14 -8.84
N GLY A 490 -6.74 5.93 -8.68
CA GLY A 490 -5.72 6.96 -8.59
C GLY A 490 -4.49 6.59 -9.41
N GLU A 491 -3.65 7.58 -9.68
CA GLU A 491 -2.34 7.41 -10.32
C GLU A 491 -1.23 7.85 -9.36
N PRO A 492 -1.05 7.13 -8.23
CA PRO A 492 0.06 7.42 -7.34
C PRO A 492 1.38 7.11 -8.06
N LEU A 493 2.43 7.78 -7.63
CA LEU A 493 3.72 7.78 -8.30
C LEU A 493 4.42 6.41 -8.29
N GLU A 494 4.09 5.58 -7.29
CA GLU A 494 4.62 4.24 -7.06
C GLU A 494 3.92 3.21 -7.96
N GLN A 495 2.79 3.56 -8.60
CA GLN A 495 1.99 2.64 -9.38
C GLN A 495 2.78 2.00 -10.52
N GLN A 496 3.61 2.77 -11.21
CA GLN A 496 4.43 2.25 -12.31
C GLN A 496 5.53 1.31 -11.84
N ALA A 497 6.15 1.57 -10.67
CA ALA A 497 7.12 0.65 -10.08
C ALA A 497 6.46 -0.67 -9.70
N ALA A 498 5.29 -0.62 -9.04
CA ALA A 498 4.54 -1.81 -8.68
C ALA A 498 4.17 -2.65 -9.92
N LEU A 499 3.83 -2.02 -11.05
CA LEU A 499 3.57 -2.72 -12.31
C LEU A 499 4.84 -3.35 -12.91
N ILE A 500 5.99 -2.69 -12.79
CA ILE A 500 7.28 -3.23 -13.25
C ILE A 500 7.68 -4.45 -12.45
N GLU A 501 7.54 -4.38 -11.12
CA GLU A 501 7.76 -5.52 -10.23
C GLU A 501 6.78 -6.66 -10.52
N ALA A 502 5.51 -6.31 -10.74
CA ALA A 502 4.47 -7.28 -11.06
C ALA A 502 4.76 -8.03 -12.38
N GLY A 503 5.52 -7.43 -13.30
CA GLY A 503 5.93 -8.04 -14.56
C GLY A 503 6.74 -9.33 -14.40
N ALA A 504 7.36 -9.53 -13.23
CA ALA A 504 8.05 -10.78 -12.90
C ALA A 504 7.09 -11.98 -12.70
N TRP A 505 5.79 -11.73 -12.49
CA TRP A 505 4.78 -12.79 -12.38
C TRP A 505 4.20 -13.23 -13.72
N GLY A 506 4.31 -12.42 -14.77
CA GLY A 506 3.76 -12.75 -16.08
C GLY A 506 3.77 -11.59 -17.05
N ALA A 507 3.68 -11.92 -18.35
CA ALA A 507 3.68 -10.94 -19.43
C ALA A 507 2.31 -10.27 -19.64
N THR A 508 1.21 -10.90 -19.20
CA THR A 508 -0.16 -10.38 -19.30
C THR A 508 -0.74 -10.16 -17.91
N LEU A 509 -1.74 -9.28 -17.78
CA LEU A 509 -2.41 -9.01 -16.50
C LEU A 509 -3.05 -10.26 -15.91
N SER A 510 -3.67 -11.10 -16.75
CA SER A 510 -4.29 -12.36 -16.33
C SER A 510 -3.25 -13.34 -15.78
N ASP A 511 -2.12 -13.53 -16.47
CA ASP A 511 -1.09 -14.48 -16.05
C ASP A 511 -0.36 -14.00 -14.79
N ALA A 512 -0.03 -12.71 -14.72
CA ALA A 512 0.62 -12.14 -13.55
C ALA A 512 -0.28 -12.23 -12.30
N ALA A 513 -1.56 -11.87 -12.44
CA ALA A 513 -2.51 -11.95 -11.33
C ALA A 513 -2.75 -13.40 -10.87
N ARG A 514 -2.80 -14.36 -11.81
CA ARG A 514 -2.89 -15.80 -11.50
C ARG A 514 -1.65 -16.25 -10.73
N ALA A 515 -0.45 -16.07 -11.28
CA ALA A 515 0.79 -16.54 -10.66
C ALA A 515 0.98 -15.95 -9.26
N ARG A 516 0.63 -14.66 -9.08
CA ARG A 516 0.66 -14.01 -7.77
C ARG A 516 -0.33 -14.64 -6.77
N LEU A 517 -1.57 -14.88 -7.20
CA LEU A 517 -2.59 -15.49 -6.35
C LEU A 517 -2.21 -16.93 -5.96
N GLU A 518 -1.68 -17.72 -6.91
CA GLU A 518 -1.26 -19.09 -6.63
C GLU A 518 -0.10 -19.15 -5.63
N ASP A 519 0.82 -18.19 -5.69
CA ASP A 519 1.90 -18.05 -4.72
C ASP A 519 1.38 -17.70 -3.32
N GLU A 520 0.46 -16.73 -3.21
CA GLU A 520 -0.22 -16.39 -1.95
C GLU A 520 -0.94 -17.61 -1.35
N LEU A 521 -1.63 -18.39 -2.18
CA LEU A 521 -2.35 -19.59 -1.74
C LEU A 521 -1.40 -20.72 -1.32
N ARG A 522 -0.27 -20.90 -1.99
CA ARG A 522 0.76 -21.88 -1.60
C ARG A 522 1.37 -21.52 -0.24
N ALA A 523 1.64 -20.24 0.00
CA ALA A 523 2.15 -19.74 1.27
C ALA A 523 1.15 -19.92 2.44
N ALA A 524 -0.16 -20.01 2.14
CA ALA A 524 -1.18 -20.21 3.15
C ALA A 524 -1.20 -21.62 3.79
N GLY A 525 -0.41 -22.57 3.25
CA GLY A 525 -0.11 -23.85 3.90
C GLY A 525 -1.27 -24.82 3.99
N GLY A 526 -2.22 -24.77 3.05
CA GLY A 526 -3.34 -25.71 3.01
C GLY A 526 -4.49 -25.41 3.98
N ARG A 527 -4.58 -24.19 4.52
CA ARG A 527 -5.72 -23.76 5.36
C ARG A 527 -6.96 -23.46 4.50
N ILE A 528 -8.14 -23.92 4.94
CA ILE A 528 -9.37 -23.86 4.15
C ILE A 528 -9.86 -22.43 3.89
N GLU A 529 -9.77 -21.55 4.88
CA GLU A 529 -10.22 -20.15 4.77
C GLU A 529 -9.45 -19.38 3.68
N PRO A 530 -8.10 -19.29 3.69
CA PRO A 530 -7.34 -18.65 2.61
C PRO A 530 -7.58 -19.25 1.24
N LEU A 531 -7.73 -20.58 1.14
CA LEU A 531 -7.98 -21.25 -0.14
C LEU A 531 -9.34 -20.86 -0.72
N THR A 532 -10.35 -20.78 0.14
CA THR A 532 -11.72 -20.42 -0.26
C THR A 532 -11.82 -18.93 -0.61
N ASP A 533 -11.18 -18.06 0.16
CA ASP A 533 -11.07 -16.63 -0.16
C ASP A 533 -10.32 -16.41 -1.48
N GLY A 534 -9.19 -17.09 -1.68
CA GLY A 534 -8.42 -17.00 -2.91
C GLY A 534 -9.22 -17.47 -4.14
N LEU A 535 -10.03 -18.51 -4.01
CA LEU A 535 -10.96 -18.94 -5.07
C LEU A 535 -12.02 -17.88 -5.38
N ASN A 536 -12.60 -17.25 -4.36
CA ASN A 536 -13.55 -16.15 -4.55
C ASN A 536 -12.89 -14.95 -5.26
N ARG A 537 -11.65 -14.60 -4.87
CA ARG A 537 -10.85 -13.57 -5.54
C ARG A 537 -10.49 -13.95 -6.98
N ALA A 538 -10.17 -15.22 -7.25
CA ALA A 538 -9.93 -15.72 -8.61
C ALA A 538 -11.16 -15.56 -9.51
N ALA A 539 -12.34 -15.86 -8.97
CA ALA A 539 -13.61 -15.72 -9.68
C ALA A 539 -13.92 -14.25 -10.02
N TRP A 540 -13.74 -13.33 -9.06
CA TRP A 540 -13.87 -11.88 -9.30
C TRP A 540 -12.90 -11.36 -10.36
N ALA A 541 -11.67 -11.86 -10.34
CA ALA A 541 -10.64 -11.54 -11.33
C ALA A 541 -10.85 -12.24 -12.69
N GLY A 542 -11.88 -13.09 -12.84
CA GLY A 542 -12.13 -13.87 -14.05
C GLY A 542 -10.95 -14.75 -14.45
N LEU A 543 -10.30 -15.38 -13.46
CA LEU A 543 -9.19 -16.30 -13.66
C LEU A 543 -9.74 -17.72 -13.82
N ALA A 544 -9.98 -18.11 -15.07
CA ALA A 544 -10.82 -19.27 -15.42
C ALA A 544 -10.35 -20.64 -14.90
N ALA A 545 -9.05 -20.80 -14.66
CA ALA A 545 -8.46 -22.04 -14.17
C ALA A 545 -7.34 -21.73 -13.18
N LEU A 546 -7.39 -22.37 -12.02
CA LEU A 546 -6.25 -22.50 -11.11
C LEU A 546 -5.54 -23.83 -11.36
N SER A 547 -4.29 -23.94 -10.90
CA SER A 547 -3.52 -25.18 -11.01
C SER A 547 -4.21 -26.35 -10.29
N THR A 548 -4.09 -27.54 -10.89
CA THR A 548 -4.57 -28.80 -10.30
C THR A 548 -4.01 -29.03 -8.90
N ALA A 549 -2.76 -28.61 -8.65
CA ALA A 549 -2.13 -28.69 -7.34
C ALA A 549 -2.86 -27.89 -6.24
N LEU A 550 -3.38 -26.69 -6.57
CA LEU A 550 -4.16 -25.89 -5.61
C LEU A 550 -5.52 -26.51 -5.34
N LEU A 551 -6.18 -27.01 -6.39
CA LEU A 551 -7.45 -27.72 -6.26
C LEU A 551 -7.30 -29.00 -5.41
N ASP A 552 -6.19 -29.73 -5.59
CA ASP A 552 -5.84 -30.86 -4.72
C ASP A 552 -5.57 -30.42 -3.29
N THR A 553 -4.89 -29.30 -3.10
CA THR A 553 -4.65 -28.74 -1.76
C THR A 553 -5.97 -28.41 -1.06
N LEU A 554 -6.93 -27.81 -1.75
CA LEU A 554 -8.27 -27.57 -1.23
C LEU A 554 -8.98 -28.87 -0.84
N ARG A 555 -8.96 -29.87 -1.72
CA ARG A 555 -9.54 -31.19 -1.43
C ARG A 555 -8.96 -31.81 -0.16
N HIS A 556 -7.63 -31.74 0.01
CA HIS A 556 -6.96 -32.22 1.22
C HIS A 556 -7.30 -31.37 2.46
N ALA A 557 -7.40 -30.04 2.31
CA ALA A 557 -7.78 -29.13 3.38
C ALA A 557 -9.19 -29.46 3.91
N VAL A 558 -10.16 -29.60 3.01
CA VAL A 558 -11.55 -29.98 3.33
C VAL A 558 -11.60 -31.35 4.03
N ALA A 559 -10.86 -32.34 3.52
CA ALA A 559 -10.84 -33.68 4.10
C ALA A 559 -10.23 -33.73 5.51
N ARG A 560 -9.30 -32.82 5.83
CA ARG A 560 -8.57 -32.79 7.10
C ARG A 560 -9.17 -31.84 8.13
N GLU A 561 -10.01 -30.90 7.72
CA GLU A 561 -10.63 -29.92 8.61
C GLU A 561 -11.45 -30.63 9.70
N GLN A 562 -11.31 -30.18 10.94
CA GLN A 562 -11.93 -30.77 12.13
C GLN A 562 -12.95 -29.83 12.78
N ARG A 563 -13.03 -28.57 12.33
CA ARG A 563 -13.94 -27.57 12.87
C ARG A 563 -15.08 -27.31 11.90
N PHE A 564 -16.31 -27.45 12.38
CA PHE A 564 -17.52 -27.17 11.61
C PHE A 564 -17.56 -25.69 11.17
N GLU A 565 -17.12 -24.81 12.07
CA GLU A 565 -17.15 -23.35 11.94
C GLU A 565 -16.21 -22.83 10.84
N LEU A 566 -15.19 -23.61 10.46
CA LEU A 566 -14.31 -23.30 9.33
C LEU A 566 -14.81 -23.95 8.04
N LEU A 567 -15.27 -25.21 8.13
CA LEU A 567 -15.66 -26.00 6.98
C LEU A 567 -16.99 -25.54 6.37
N ALA A 568 -18.05 -25.42 7.16
CA ALA A 568 -19.39 -25.22 6.63
C ALA A 568 -19.58 -23.84 5.96
N PRO A 569 -19.06 -22.72 6.51
CA PRO A 569 -19.04 -21.45 5.79
C PRO A 569 -18.24 -21.49 4.49
N ALA A 570 -17.09 -22.17 4.49
CA ALA A 570 -16.28 -22.35 3.29
C ALA A 570 -17.05 -23.09 2.19
N LEU A 571 -17.79 -24.16 2.54
CA LEU A 571 -18.66 -24.86 1.61
C LEU A 571 -19.77 -23.97 1.04
N GLY A 572 -20.30 -23.02 1.81
CA GLY A 572 -21.25 -22.03 1.32
C GLY A 572 -20.68 -21.16 0.20
N THR A 573 -19.43 -20.70 0.36
CA THR A 573 -18.70 -19.97 -0.69
C THR A 573 -18.41 -20.86 -1.89
N LEU A 574 -17.90 -22.07 -1.68
CA LEU A 574 -17.60 -23.02 -2.77
C LEU A 574 -18.85 -23.41 -3.56
N HIS A 575 -19.99 -23.61 -2.88
CA HIS A 575 -21.28 -23.88 -3.51
C HIS A 575 -21.79 -22.69 -4.33
N THR A 576 -21.63 -21.47 -3.82
CA THR A 576 -21.96 -20.24 -4.55
C THR A 576 -21.12 -20.12 -5.83
N LEU A 577 -19.82 -20.41 -5.73
CA LEU A 577 -18.90 -20.43 -6.88
C LEU A 577 -19.23 -21.58 -7.85
N LEU A 578 -19.62 -22.75 -7.37
CA LEU A 578 -20.06 -23.86 -8.22
C LEU A 578 -21.31 -23.49 -9.02
N ARG A 579 -22.29 -22.86 -8.36
CA ARG A 579 -23.57 -22.49 -8.98
C ARG A 579 -23.42 -21.36 -9.99
N HIS A 580 -22.66 -20.33 -9.64
CA HIS A 580 -22.62 -19.09 -10.43
C HIS A 580 -21.26 -18.78 -11.07
N GLY A 581 -20.26 -19.64 -10.88
CA GLY A 581 -18.90 -19.44 -11.36
C GLY A 581 -18.79 -19.31 -12.87
N HIS A 582 -19.68 -19.93 -13.63
CA HIS A 582 -19.70 -19.80 -15.09
C HIS A 582 -19.94 -18.35 -15.56
N LEU A 583 -20.77 -17.57 -14.85
CA LEU A 583 -20.99 -16.14 -15.12
C LEU A 583 -19.73 -15.30 -14.86
N LEU A 584 -18.86 -15.81 -14.00
CA LEU A 584 -17.59 -15.20 -13.62
C LEU A 584 -16.43 -15.74 -14.47
N GLY A 585 -16.69 -16.70 -15.37
CA GLY A 585 -15.70 -17.29 -16.26
C GLY A 585 -14.87 -18.41 -15.62
N MET A 586 -15.29 -18.97 -14.48
CA MET A 586 -14.64 -20.12 -13.84
C MET A 586 -14.98 -21.43 -14.58
N ASN A 587 -13.95 -22.19 -14.94
CA ASN A 587 -14.08 -23.49 -15.62
C ASN A 587 -13.84 -24.70 -14.70
N ASP A 588 -13.38 -24.48 -13.47
CA ASP A 588 -13.01 -25.54 -12.50
C ASP A 588 -14.21 -26.20 -11.78
N ALA A 589 -15.42 -26.06 -12.34
CA ALA A 589 -16.68 -26.57 -11.77
C ALA A 589 -16.66 -28.07 -11.37
N PRO A 590 -15.99 -28.98 -12.11
CA PRO A 590 -15.96 -30.40 -11.72
C PRO A 590 -15.26 -30.69 -10.41
N VAL A 591 -14.16 -29.99 -10.09
CA VAL A 591 -13.41 -30.23 -8.85
C VAL A 591 -14.12 -29.58 -7.66
N LEU A 592 -14.67 -28.39 -7.85
CA LEU A 592 -15.49 -27.73 -6.83
C LEU A 592 -16.69 -28.60 -6.42
N ARG A 593 -17.34 -29.26 -7.39
CA ARG A 593 -18.41 -30.24 -7.13
C ARG A 593 -17.94 -31.35 -6.19
N ILE A 594 -16.83 -32.03 -6.52
CA ILE A 594 -16.29 -33.12 -5.70
C ILE A 594 -15.98 -32.63 -4.28
N VAL A 595 -15.42 -31.43 -4.14
CA VAL A 595 -15.09 -30.84 -2.84
C VAL A 595 -16.35 -30.49 -2.05
N VAL A 596 -17.38 -29.92 -2.67
CA VAL A 596 -18.65 -29.59 -2.01
C VAL A 596 -19.38 -30.85 -1.57
N GLU A 597 -19.48 -31.87 -2.42
CA GLU A 597 -20.15 -33.14 -2.10
C GLU A 597 -19.46 -33.86 -0.92
N ALA A 598 -18.13 -34.03 -0.98
CA ALA A 598 -17.38 -34.68 0.10
C ALA A 598 -17.35 -33.83 1.38
N GLY A 599 -17.23 -32.51 1.24
CA GLY A 599 -17.22 -31.59 2.36
C GLY A 599 -18.57 -31.50 3.06
N PHE A 600 -19.68 -31.60 2.33
CA PHE A 600 -21.03 -31.57 2.89
C PHE A 600 -21.26 -32.72 3.88
N ASP A 601 -20.95 -33.95 3.47
CA ASP A 601 -21.05 -35.12 4.36
C ASP A 601 -20.16 -34.99 5.60
N ARG A 602 -18.94 -34.47 5.41
CA ARG A 602 -18.03 -34.22 6.54
C ARG A 602 -18.56 -33.12 7.47
N ALA A 603 -19.15 -32.05 6.94
CA ALA A 603 -19.75 -30.99 7.74
C ALA A 603 -20.92 -31.51 8.57
N LEU A 604 -21.75 -32.39 8.02
CA LEU A 604 -22.81 -33.07 8.78
C LEU A 604 -22.24 -33.95 9.90
N TRP A 605 -21.16 -34.70 9.62
CA TRP A 605 -20.47 -35.50 10.63
C TRP A 605 -19.87 -34.65 11.75
N LEU A 606 -19.25 -33.51 11.42
CA LEU A 606 -18.71 -32.57 12.42
C LEU A 606 -19.81 -31.86 13.21
N LEU A 607 -20.97 -31.63 12.59
CA LEU A 607 -22.11 -31.02 13.26
C LEU A 607 -22.77 -31.98 14.26
N GLU A 608 -22.76 -33.29 14.02
CA GLU A 608 -23.54 -34.26 14.79
C GLU A 608 -23.23 -34.30 16.32
N PRO A 609 -21.96 -34.30 16.79
CA PRO A 609 -21.64 -34.34 18.21
C PRO A 609 -22.20 -33.15 19.01
N ALA A 610 -22.68 -33.40 20.23
CA ALA A 610 -22.96 -32.33 21.19
C ALA A 610 -21.65 -31.66 21.61
N ALA A 611 -21.44 -30.42 21.19
CA ALA A 611 -20.27 -29.63 21.55
C ALA A 611 -20.70 -28.29 22.16
N ALA A 612 -19.94 -27.83 23.15
CA ALA A 612 -20.03 -26.46 23.62
C ALA A 612 -19.57 -25.51 22.50
N LEU A 613 -20.29 -24.41 22.33
CA LEU A 613 -19.97 -23.40 21.33
C LEU A 613 -19.27 -22.22 22.01
N ALA A 614 -18.06 -21.90 21.57
CA ALA A 614 -17.36 -20.73 22.06
C ALA A 614 -18.04 -19.45 21.53
N PRO A 615 -18.14 -18.36 22.32
CA PRO A 615 -18.74 -17.11 21.84
C PRO A 615 -18.10 -16.54 20.57
N ALA A 616 -16.79 -16.73 20.40
CA ALA A 616 -16.04 -16.29 19.21
C ALA A 616 -16.42 -17.06 17.94
N ASP A 617 -16.97 -18.26 18.09
CA ASP A 617 -17.32 -19.18 17.01
C ASP A 617 -18.81 -19.15 16.65
N LEU A 618 -19.63 -18.43 17.43
CA LEU A 618 -21.09 -18.39 17.27
C LEU A 618 -21.52 -17.98 15.87
N ASP A 619 -20.96 -16.88 15.35
CA ASP A 619 -21.34 -16.36 14.03
C ASP A 619 -20.98 -17.35 12.90
N ALA A 620 -19.75 -17.86 12.91
CA ALA A 620 -19.27 -18.85 11.95
C ALA A 620 -20.09 -20.15 12.01
N HIS A 621 -20.48 -20.59 13.22
CA HIS A 621 -21.34 -21.76 13.42
C HIS A 621 -22.73 -21.55 12.79
N LEU A 622 -23.39 -20.42 13.08
CA LEU A 622 -24.68 -20.09 12.50
C LEU A 622 -24.59 -19.96 10.97
N GLN A 623 -23.54 -19.32 10.45
CA GLN A 623 -23.30 -19.21 9.02
C GLN A 623 -23.01 -20.57 8.35
N GLY A 624 -22.42 -21.51 9.09
CA GLY A 624 -22.28 -22.90 8.67
C GLY A 624 -23.64 -23.57 8.45
N HIS A 625 -24.57 -23.41 9.39
CA HIS A 625 -25.94 -23.88 9.24
C HIS A 625 -26.66 -23.20 8.05
N VAL A 626 -26.48 -21.89 7.86
CA VAL A 626 -27.02 -21.15 6.70
C VAL A 626 -26.53 -21.74 5.38
N SER A 627 -25.22 -22.02 5.32
CA SER A 627 -24.56 -22.57 4.14
C SER A 627 -25.09 -23.97 3.80
N LEU A 628 -25.17 -24.87 4.79
CA LEU A 628 -25.72 -26.20 4.59
C LEU A 628 -27.21 -26.17 4.22
N ARG A 629 -28.02 -25.33 4.88
CA ARG A 629 -29.44 -25.16 4.55
C ARG A 629 -29.61 -24.71 3.10
N ARG A 630 -28.82 -23.75 2.63
CA ARG A 630 -28.86 -23.26 1.25
C ARG A 630 -28.54 -24.37 0.25
N ILE A 631 -27.47 -25.14 0.50
CA ILE A 631 -27.11 -26.29 -0.33
C ILE A 631 -28.27 -27.29 -0.42
N VAL A 632 -28.89 -27.63 0.71
CA VAL A 632 -30.04 -28.55 0.76
C VAL A 632 -31.26 -27.98 0.06
N ALA A 633 -31.57 -26.69 0.28
CA ALA A 633 -32.69 -26.00 -0.36
C ALA A 633 -32.55 -26.02 -1.88
N ASP A 634 -31.35 -25.72 -2.40
CA ASP A 634 -31.07 -25.71 -3.84
C ASP A 634 -31.27 -27.10 -4.47
N VAL A 635 -30.86 -28.18 -3.77
CA VAL A 635 -31.08 -29.56 -4.23
C VAL A 635 -32.55 -29.97 -4.18
N LEU A 636 -33.29 -29.59 -3.12
CA LEU A 636 -34.73 -29.88 -3.00
C LEU A 636 -35.56 -29.10 -4.02
N ALA A 637 -35.17 -27.87 -4.35
CA ALA A 637 -35.86 -27.04 -5.33
C ALA A 637 -35.70 -27.52 -6.78
N GLY A 638 -34.80 -28.48 -7.05
CA GLY A 638 -34.62 -29.08 -8.38
C GLY A 638 -34.26 -28.06 -9.46
N VAL A 639 -33.48 -27.03 -9.12
CA VAL A 639 -33.27 -25.87 -10.00
C VAL A 639 -32.43 -26.25 -11.24
N ASP A 640 -33.09 -26.27 -12.40
CA ASP A 640 -32.57 -26.44 -13.78
C ASP A 640 -31.68 -25.26 -14.27
N ASP A 641 -30.74 -24.77 -13.45
CA ASP A 641 -29.81 -23.72 -13.88
C ASP A 641 -28.51 -24.34 -14.44
N ALA A 642 -28.47 -24.55 -15.77
CA ALA A 642 -27.31 -24.64 -16.68
C ALA A 642 -26.11 -25.56 -16.36
N VAL A 643 -26.10 -26.28 -15.25
CA VAL A 643 -25.11 -27.31 -14.91
C VAL A 643 -25.84 -28.65 -14.93
N ASP A 644 -25.67 -29.42 -16.01
CA ASP A 644 -26.39 -30.64 -16.41
C ASP A 644 -26.40 -31.82 -15.41
N THR A 645 -26.05 -31.64 -14.14
CA THR A 645 -26.09 -32.72 -13.14
C THR A 645 -26.35 -32.15 -11.74
N PRO A 646 -27.39 -32.60 -11.00
CA PRO A 646 -27.60 -32.21 -9.61
C PRO A 646 -26.43 -32.67 -8.72
N LEU A 647 -26.23 -32.01 -7.57
CA LEU A 647 -25.26 -32.46 -6.56
C LEU A 647 -25.64 -33.85 -6.05
N ALA A 648 -24.67 -34.75 -5.93
CA ALA A 648 -24.87 -36.10 -5.41
C ALA A 648 -24.91 -36.11 -3.86
N ILE A 649 -25.78 -35.29 -3.28
CA ILE A 649 -26.01 -35.24 -1.83
C ILE A 649 -27.42 -35.76 -1.48
N GLU A 650 -27.60 -36.24 -0.25
CA GLU A 650 -28.86 -36.81 0.22
C GLU A 650 -29.54 -35.86 1.24
N PRO A 651 -30.54 -35.04 0.83
CA PRO A 651 -31.21 -34.10 1.74
C PRO A 651 -31.76 -34.72 3.02
N SER A 652 -32.27 -35.95 2.95
CA SER A 652 -32.80 -36.73 4.08
C SER A 652 -31.78 -36.84 5.24
N ARG A 653 -30.49 -36.99 4.93
CA ARG A 653 -29.42 -37.10 5.91
C ARG A 653 -29.24 -35.81 6.70
N ALA A 654 -29.23 -34.66 6.01
CA ALA A 654 -29.13 -33.36 6.64
C ALA A 654 -30.34 -33.08 7.55
N LEU A 655 -31.55 -33.38 7.05
CA LEU A 655 -32.79 -33.28 7.84
C LEU A 655 -32.72 -34.16 9.10
N ALA A 656 -32.22 -35.39 8.98
CA ALA A 656 -32.07 -36.30 10.12
C ALA A 656 -31.05 -35.79 11.16
N VAL A 657 -29.91 -35.24 10.72
CA VAL A 657 -28.91 -34.63 11.62
C VAL A 657 -29.50 -33.43 12.34
N TRP A 658 -30.20 -32.53 11.64
CA TRP A 658 -30.84 -31.38 12.28
C TRP A 658 -31.94 -31.78 13.28
N ARG A 659 -32.74 -32.81 12.99
CA ARG A 659 -33.73 -33.34 13.96
C ARG A 659 -33.04 -33.82 15.24
N ARG A 660 -31.97 -34.62 15.11
CA ARG A 660 -31.19 -35.08 16.27
C ARG A 660 -30.58 -33.90 17.03
N LYS A 661 -29.97 -32.94 16.32
CA LYS A 661 -29.34 -31.76 16.93
C LYS A 661 -30.34 -30.88 17.69
N ALA A 662 -31.52 -30.61 17.12
CA ALA A 662 -32.55 -29.81 17.79
C ALA A 662 -33.05 -30.45 19.09
N ALA A 663 -33.20 -31.78 19.09
CA ALA A 663 -33.65 -32.56 20.23
C ALA A 663 -32.58 -32.78 21.32
N ASP A 664 -31.30 -32.64 20.98
CA ASP A 664 -30.19 -32.90 21.89
C ASP A 664 -30.04 -31.78 22.94
N THR A 665 -30.38 -32.09 24.19
CA THR A 665 -30.29 -31.13 25.30
C THR A 665 -28.86 -30.79 25.72
N ALA A 666 -27.87 -31.58 25.30
CA ALA A 666 -26.46 -31.31 25.55
C ALA A 666 -25.83 -30.39 24.49
N ALA A 667 -26.50 -30.16 23.36
CA ALA A 667 -26.03 -29.26 22.32
C ALA A 667 -26.22 -27.78 22.70
N ALA A 668 -25.33 -26.92 22.19
CA ALA A 668 -25.41 -25.48 22.41
C ALA A 668 -26.78 -24.91 21.97
N PRO A 669 -27.42 -24.03 22.76
CA PRO A 669 -28.74 -23.46 22.45
C PRO A 669 -28.85 -22.86 21.05
N ALA A 670 -27.83 -22.10 20.62
CA ALA A 670 -27.78 -21.53 19.27
C ALA A 670 -27.77 -22.60 18.16
N SER A 671 -27.04 -23.70 18.34
CA SER A 671 -26.98 -24.81 17.36
C SER A 671 -28.32 -25.55 17.29
N ARG A 672 -28.98 -25.77 18.45
CA ARG A 672 -30.33 -26.35 18.50
C ARG A 672 -31.35 -25.48 17.79
N GLY A 673 -31.29 -24.17 18.05
CA GLY A 673 -32.13 -23.18 17.40
C GLY A 673 -31.91 -23.16 15.89
N ALA A 674 -30.64 -23.14 15.44
CA ALA A 674 -30.29 -23.20 14.03
C ALA A 674 -30.77 -24.48 13.36
N ALA A 675 -30.57 -25.64 13.99
CA ALA A 675 -31.03 -26.92 13.46
C ALA A 675 -32.56 -26.95 13.28
N LEU A 676 -33.32 -26.50 14.29
CA LEU A 676 -34.77 -26.41 14.18
C LEU A 676 -35.20 -25.37 13.14
N GLY A 677 -34.50 -24.24 13.05
CA GLY A 677 -34.74 -23.21 12.05
C GLY A 677 -34.50 -23.73 10.62
N ALA A 678 -33.51 -24.60 10.42
CA ALA A 678 -33.30 -25.26 9.14
C ALA A 678 -34.52 -26.11 8.73
N LEU A 679 -35.04 -26.90 9.66
CA LEU A 679 -36.21 -27.76 9.43
C LEU A 679 -37.46 -26.95 9.12
N VAL A 680 -37.76 -25.93 9.95
CA VAL A 680 -38.91 -25.03 9.75
C VAL A 680 -38.78 -24.29 8.41
N GLY A 681 -37.60 -23.77 8.10
CA GLY A 681 -37.34 -23.03 6.87
C GLY A 681 -37.33 -23.90 5.61
N LEU A 682 -37.21 -25.23 5.72
CA LEU A 682 -37.26 -26.18 4.61
C LEU A 682 -38.60 -26.92 4.51
N ALA A 683 -39.50 -26.75 5.49
CA ALA A 683 -40.78 -27.46 5.57
C ALA A 683 -41.62 -27.40 4.27
N ALA A 684 -41.63 -26.26 3.59
CA ALA A 684 -42.35 -26.08 2.32
C ALA A 684 -41.71 -26.81 1.13
N HIS A 685 -40.40 -27.12 1.20
CA HIS A 685 -39.62 -27.72 0.12
C HIS A 685 -39.40 -29.24 0.32
N ALA A 686 -39.52 -29.75 1.55
CA ALA A 686 -39.12 -31.10 1.90
C ALA A 686 -40.09 -32.21 1.44
N GLY A 687 -41.28 -31.88 0.92
CA GLY A 687 -42.30 -32.86 0.53
C GLY A 687 -42.87 -33.63 1.73
N VAL A 688 -44.15 -34.00 1.66
CA VAL A 688 -44.89 -34.66 2.78
C VAL A 688 -44.60 -36.17 2.85
N ASP A 689 -43.73 -36.70 1.98
CA ASP A 689 -43.68 -38.13 1.65
C ASP A 689 -42.81 -39.02 2.56
N ASP A 690 -42.14 -38.46 3.56
CA ASP A 690 -41.20 -39.20 4.42
C ASP A 690 -41.83 -39.73 5.74
N GLY A 691 -43.15 -39.57 5.92
CA GLY A 691 -43.89 -40.09 7.09
C GLY A 691 -43.49 -39.51 8.46
N GLN A 692 -42.59 -38.52 8.49
CA GLN A 692 -42.09 -37.86 9.70
C GLN A 692 -42.80 -36.51 9.93
N PRO A 693 -43.03 -36.09 11.20
CA PRO A 693 -43.65 -34.81 11.48
C PRO A 693 -42.83 -33.64 10.90
N VAL A 694 -43.53 -32.70 10.26
CA VAL A 694 -42.93 -31.47 9.73
C VAL A 694 -42.74 -30.51 10.91
N ALA A 695 -41.51 -30.07 11.15
CA ALA A 695 -41.22 -29.11 12.20
C ALA A 695 -41.94 -27.78 11.93
N GLY A 696 -42.66 -27.28 12.92
CA GLY A 696 -43.51 -26.10 12.80
C GLY A 696 -43.21 -25.00 13.82
N ILE A 697 -44.10 -24.02 13.86
CA ILE A 697 -44.03 -22.90 14.82
C ILE A 697 -44.18 -23.40 16.26
N ASP A 698 -45.01 -24.41 16.48
CA ASP A 698 -45.23 -25.00 17.81
C ASP A 698 -43.95 -25.64 18.36
N ASP A 699 -43.16 -26.33 17.52
CA ASP A 699 -41.87 -26.88 17.90
C ASP A 699 -40.85 -25.78 18.24
N ALA A 700 -40.85 -24.69 17.45
CA ALA A 700 -40.00 -23.53 17.71
C ALA A 700 -40.34 -22.89 19.06
N MET A 701 -41.62 -22.72 19.38
CA MET A 701 -42.06 -22.20 20.67
C MET A 701 -41.75 -23.16 21.82
N ALA A 702 -41.95 -24.47 21.64
CA ALA A 702 -41.62 -25.47 22.64
C ALA A 702 -40.12 -25.48 22.97
N LEU A 703 -39.24 -25.33 21.96
CA LEU A 703 -37.80 -25.20 22.18
C LEU A 703 -37.48 -23.96 23.02
N LEU A 704 -38.02 -22.81 22.65
CA LEU A 704 -37.74 -21.53 23.33
C LEU A 704 -38.26 -21.52 24.77
N GLN A 705 -39.46 -22.04 25.02
CA GLN A 705 -40.06 -22.11 26.36
C GLN A 705 -39.33 -23.10 27.28
N ALA A 706 -38.59 -24.06 26.72
CA ALA A 706 -37.75 -24.97 27.49
C ALA A 706 -36.35 -24.41 27.81
N MET A 707 -35.98 -23.22 27.28
CA MET A 707 -34.66 -22.62 27.52
C MET A 707 -34.63 -21.82 28.83
N PRO A 708 -33.52 -21.86 29.58
CA PRO A 708 -33.30 -20.90 30.65
C PRO A 708 -33.13 -19.49 30.07
N ALA A 709 -33.47 -18.46 30.86
CA ALA A 709 -33.47 -17.06 30.40
C ALA A 709 -32.16 -16.63 29.72
N ALA A 710 -31.01 -17.00 30.30
CA ALA A 710 -29.68 -16.68 29.75
C ALA A 710 -29.38 -17.33 28.37
N ALA A 711 -30.06 -18.42 28.00
CA ALA A 711 -29.85 -19.15 26.75
C ALA A 711 -30.95 -18.90 25.71
N LEU A 712 -32.05 -18.24 26.10
CA LEU A 712 -33.21 -17.98 25.26
C LEU A 712 -32.83 -17.19 24.00
N GLY A 713 -31.99 -16.16 24.16
CA GLY A 713 -31.49 -15.33 23.08
C GLY A 713 -30.66 -16.11 22.06
N ASP A 714 -29.79 -17.00 22.52
CA ASP A 714 -28.93 -17.81 21.65
C ASP A 714 -29.77 -18.78 20.79
N ALA A 715 -30.71 -19.50 21.41
CA ALA A 715 -31.63 -20.39 20.69
C ALA A 715 -32.51 -19.63 19.69
N LEU A 716 -33.03 -18.46 20.09
CA LEU A 716 -33.80 -17.59 19.19
C LEU A 716 -32.94 -17.08 18.03
N GLY A 717 -31.69 -16.69 18.29
CA GLY A 717 -30.74 -16.24 17.27
C GLY A 717 -30.50 -17.30 16.20
N GLY A 718 -30.28 -18.55 16.62
CA GLY A 718 -30.17 -19.67 15.68
C GLY A 718 -31.43 -19.91 14.85
N LEU A 719 -32.61 -19.88 15.49
CA LEU A 719 -33.90 -20.04 14.79
C LEU A 719 -34.12 -18.95 13.74
N LEU A 720 -33.94 -17.68 14.12
CA LEU A 720 -34.16 -16.55 13.22
C LEU A 720 -33.13 -16.51 12.10
N ALA A 721 -31.88 -16.93 12.32
CA ALA A 721 -30.88 -17.01 11.27
C ALA A 721 -31.34 -17.87 10.07
N LEU A 722 -32.09 -18.96 10.31
CA LEU A 722 -32.54 -19.89 9.26
C LEU A 722 -34.01 -19.82 8.87
N ALA A 723 -34.89 -19.36 9.76
CA ALA A 723 -36.35 -19.37 9.55
C ALA A 723 -37.01 -17.99 9.70
N ARG A 724 -36.26 -16.89 9.61
CA ARG A 724 -36.80 -15.53 9.84
C ARG A 724 -38.09 -15.21 9.09
N GLU A 725 -38.18 -15.54 7.80
CA GLU A 725 -39.37 -15.20 7.00
C GLU A 725 -40.60 -15.96 7.48
N THR A 726 -40.46 -17.26 7.74
CA THR A 726 -41.54 -18.12 8.25
C THR A 726 -41.97 -17.72 9.66
N LEU A 727 -41.02 -17.41 10.54
CA LEU A 727 -41.32 -17.06 11.93
C LEU A 727 -41.88 -15.64 12.06
N ALA A 728 -41.24 -14.64 11.42
CA ALA A 728 -41.66 -13.24 11.51
C ALA A 728 -42.99 -12.96 10.80
N SER A 729 -43.45 -13.84 9.90
CA SER A 729 -44.77 -13.73 9.26
C SER A 729 -45.89 -14.47 10.00
N ALA A 730 -45.57 -15.24 11.05
CA ALA A 730 -46.52 -16.08 11.76
C ALA A 730 -47.08 -15.43 13.04
N PRO A 731 -48.38 -15.10 13.12
CA PRO A 731 -48.97 -14.48 14.31
C PRO A 731 -48.83 -15.34 15.58
N ALA A 732 -48.88 -16.67 15.43
CA ALA A 732 -48.71 -17.61 16.53
C ALA A 732 -47.32 -17.51 17.18
N PHE A 733 -46.27 -17.27 16.38
CA PHE A 733 -44.92 -17.06 16.88
C PHE A 733 -44.81 -15.75 17.65
N VAL A 734 -45.40 -14.66 17.14
CA VAL A 734 -45.39 -13.36 17.83
C VAL A 734 -46.14 -13.42 19.16
N ALA A 735 -47.32 -14.05 19.18
CA ALA A 735 -48.09 -14.24 20.41
C ALA A 735 -47.35 -15.13 21.42
N GLY A 736 -46.70 -16.19 20.95
CA GLY A 736 -45.88 -17.07 21.79
C GLY A 736 -44.67 -16.36 22.40
N MET A 737 -43.98 -15.54 21.61
CA MET A 737 -42.85 -14.73 22.09
C MET A 737 -43.30 -13.67 23.10
N ASP A 738 -44.42 -12.99 22.87
CA ASP A 738 -45.01 -12.04 23.83
C ASP A 738 -45.31 -12.71 25.17
N ALA A 739 -45.94 -13.89 25.15
CA ALA A 739 -46.22 -14.67 26.35
C ALA A 739 -44.93 -15.11 27.06
N THR A 740 -43.90 -15.52 26.29
CA THR A 740 -42.60 -15.95 26.83
C THR A 740 -41.88 -14.80 27.52
N VAL A 741 -41.86 -13.61 26.91
CA VAL A 741 -41.24 -12.41 27.51
C VAL A 741 -42.01 -11.95 28.76
N ARG A 742 -43.35 -11.98 28.73
CA ARG A 742 -44.20 -11.63 29.89
C ARG A 742 -44.06 -12.59 31.08
N ALA A 743 -43.60 -13.82 30.84
CA ALA A 743 -43.39 -14.82 31.89
C ALA A 743 -42.03 -14.69 32.60
N LEU A 744 -41.09 -13.90 32.06
CA LEU A 744 -39.81 -13.64 32.71
C LEU A 744 -39.99 -12.65 33.86
N ASP A 745 -39.34 -12.92 34.99
CA ASP A 745 -39.21 -11.92 36.05
C ASP A 745 -38.13 -10.87 35.69
N ASP A 746 -38.00 -9.82 36.51
CA ASP A 746 -37.05 -8.74 36.23
C ASP A 746 -35.60 -9.21 36.10
N THR A 747 -35.20 -10.24 36.85
CA THR A 747 -33.81 -10.76 36.83
C THR A 747 -33.57 -11.57 35.57
N ASP A 748 -34.48 -12.49 35.27
CA ASP A 748 -34.44 -13.32 34.08
C ASP A 748 -34.55 -12.49 32.80
N PHE A 749 -35.36 -11.43 32.80
CA PHE A 749 -35.46 -10.50 31.67
C PHE A 749 -34.12 -9.81 31.40
N VAL A 750 -33.45 -9.29 32.43
CA VAL A 750 -32.13 -8.65 32.30
C VAL A 750 -31.08 -9.64 31.77
N LEU A 751 -31.12 -10.90 32.20
CA LEU A 751 -30.22 -11.96 31.71
C LEU A 751 -30.47 -12.32 30.24
N ALA A 752 -31.74 -12.37 29.81
CA ALA A 752 -32.11 -12.72 28.44
C ALA A 752 -31.91 -11.55 27.45
N LEU A 753 -32.00 -10.30 27.92
CA LEU A 753 -32.08 -9.11 27.08
C LEU A 753 -30.94 -8.94 26.06
N PRO A 754 -29.65 -9.13 26.40
CA PRO A 754 -28.56 -8.99 25.42
C PRO A 754 -28.68 -10.00 24.28
N GLY A 755 -28.94 -11.27 24.61
CA GLY A 755 -29.09 -12.34 23.62
C GLY A 755 -30.34 -12.15 22.76
N LEU A 756 -31.47 -11.74 23.35
CA LEU A 756 -32.71 -11.43 22.62
C LEU A 756 -32.51 -10.27 21.63
N ARG A 757 -31.82 -9.20 22.05
CA ARG A 757 -31.47 -8.08 21.15
C ARG A 757 -30.59 -8.54 20.00
N GLY A 758 -29.59 -9.38 20.28
CA GLY A 758 -28.72 -10.00 19.28
C GLY A 758 -29.51 -10.85 18.27
N ALA A 759 -30.46 -11.65 18.75
CA ALA A 759 -31.28 -12.52 17.91
C ALA A 759 -32.11 -11.73 16.87
N PHE A 760 -32.72 -10.62 17.26
CA PHE A 760 -33.50 -9.77 16.36
C PHE A 760 -32.66 -8.99 15.34
N ALA A 761 -31.33 -8.95 15.49
CA ALA A 761 -30.44 -8.36 14.47
C ALA A 761 -30.45 -9.13 13.14
N TRP A 762 -30.83 -10.42 13.15
CA TRP A 762 -30.98 -11.25 11.95
C TRP A 762 -32.16 -10.85 11.05
N LEU A 763 -33.07 -10.02 11.56
CA LEU A 763 -34.22 -9.51 10.81
C LEU A 763 -33.86 -8.22 10.04
N PRO A 764 -33.91 -8.22 8.69
CA PRO A 764 -33.82 -7.02 7.89
C PRO A 764 -34.86 -5.96 8.28
N PRO A 765 -34.66 -4.67 7.93
CA PRO A 765 -35.58 -3.59 8.28
C PRO A 765 -37.05 -3.86 7.91
N GLN A 766 -37.30 -4.51 6.77
CA GLN A 766 -38.66 -4.83 6.32
C GLN A 766 -39.33 -5.89 7.21
N GLU A 767 -38.61 -6.95 7.58
CA GLU A 767 -39.11 -8.03 8.43
C GLU A 767 -39.33 -7.54 9.87
N ARG A 768 -38.43 -6.69 10.39
CA ARG A 768 -38.64 -6.00 11.67
C ARG A 768 -39.88 -5.12 11.67
N GLY A 769 -40.15 -4.41 10.56
CA GLY A 769 -41.37 -3.63 10.38
C GLY A 769 -42.63 -4.50 10.45
N ARG A 770 -42.64 -5.65 9.76
CA ARG A 770 -43.78 -6.60 9.80
C ARG A 770 -43.99 -7.19 11.18
N LEU A 771 -42.91 -7.51 11.89
CA LEU A 771 -42.97 -7.99 13.27
C LEU A 771 -43.57 -6.91 14.19
N ALA A 772 -43.12 -5.66 14.06
CA ALA A 772 -43.66 -4.52 14.81
C ALA A 772 -45.17 -4.31 14.55
N ASP A 773 -45.61 -4.40 13.29
CA ASP A 773 -47.04 -4.30 12.94
C ASP A 773 -47.88 -5.39 13.64
N GLN A 774 -47.35 -6.62 13.73
CA GLN A 774 -48.01 -7.73 14.43
C GLN A 774 -48.04 -7.54 15.95
N VAL A 775 -46.96 -7.04 16.55
CA VAL A 775 -46.92 -6.72 17.99
C VAL A 775 -47.92 -5.62 18.34
N LEU A 776 -48.01 -4.56 17.53
CA LEU A 776 -49.00 -3.51 17.71
C LEU A 776 -50.44 -4.04 17.60
N THR A 777 -50.68 -4.97 16.67
CA THR A 777 -51.98 -5.63 16.51
C THR A 777 -52.33 -6.47 17.73
N LEU A 778 -51.36 -7.25 18.25
CA LEU A 778 -51.54 -8.11 19.43
C LEU A 778 -51.93 -7.30 20.67
N HIS A 779 -51.31 -6.14 20.87
CA HIS A 779 -51.58 -5.25 22.01
C HIS A 779 -52.68 -4.20 21.75
N GLN A 780 -53.44 -4.33 20.66
CA GLN A 780 -54.50 -3.40 20.26
C GLN A 780 -54.02 -1.93 20.13
N ALA A 781 -52.75 -1.74 19.81
CA ALA A 781 -52.07 -0.45 19.70
C ALA A 781 -51.87 -0.01 18.23
N THR A 782 -52.75 -0.46 17.31
CA THR A 782 -52.65 -0.18 15.87
C THR A 782 -52.81 1.30 15.49
N HIS A 783 -53.16 2.16 16.44
CA HIS A 783 -53.16 3.61 16.29
C HIS A 783 -51.74 4.21 16.30
N LEU A 784 -50.75 3.48 16.81
CA LEU A 784 -49.34 3.87 16.79
C LEU A 784 -48.69 3.44 15.48
N SER A 785 -47.73 4.24 15.00
CA SER A 785 -46.90 3.85 13.86
C SER A 785 -45.90 2.77 14.28
N ARG A 786 -45.62 1.79 13.41
CA ARG A 786 -44.53 0.81 13.61
C ARG A 786 -43.18 1.45 13.93
N ARG A 787 -42.99 2.70 13.50
CA ARG A 787 -41.82 3.52 13.81
C ARG A 787 -41.57 3.64 15.32
N VAL A 788 -42.62 3.63 16.14
CA VAL A 788 -42.50 3.65 17.61
C VAL A 788 -41.68 2.47 18.14
N LEU A 789 -41.68 1.33 17.46
CA LEU A 789 -40.93 0.12 17.85
C LEU A 789 -39.63 -0.08 17.05
N THR A 790 -39.43 0.65 15.95
CA THR A 790 -38.30 0.43 15.02
C THR A 790 -37.37 1.61 14.84
N GLU A 791 -37.78 2.82 15.23
CA GLU A 791 -36.90 4.00 15.23
C GLU A 791 -35.80 3.82 16.27
N ARG A 792 -34.57 4.16 15.90
CA ARG A 792 -33.52 4.37 16.90
C ARG A 792 -33.91 5.58 17.73
N HIS A 793 -33.92 5.43 19.05
CA HIS A 793 -34.05 6.58 19.94
C HIS A 793 -32.87 7.53 19.66
N ALA A 794 -33.17 8.76 19.24
CA ALA A 794 -32.17 9.75 18.81
C ALA A 794 -31.20 10.17 19.93
N ASP A 795 -31.54 9.87 21.19
CA ASP A 795 -30.76 10.19 22.40
C ASP A 795 -29.90 9.02 22.91
N GLU A 796 -29.89 7.85 22.25
CA GLU A 796 -29.01 6.75 22.63
C GLU A 796 -27.63 6.89 21.99
N ALA A 797 -26.62 7.14 22.84
CA ALA A 797 -25.21 7.04 22.45
C ALA A 797 -24.94 5.69 21.78
N SER A 798 -24.04 5.64 20.80
CA SER A 798 -23.70 4.37 20.16
C SER A 798 -23.18 3.37 21.22
N PRO A 799 -23.33 2.05 21.04
CA PRO A 799 -22.78 1.07 21.97
C PRO A 799 -21.27 1.26 22.22
N GLU A 800 -20.55 1.75 21.20
CA GLU A 800 -19.14 2.10 21.27
C GLU A 800 -18.91 3.31 22.17
N ASP A 801 -19.72 4.36 22.03
CA ASP A 801 -19.67 5.57 22.86
C ASP A 801 -20.08 5.27 24.31
N ALA A 802 -21.11 4.44 24.52
CA ALA A 802 -21.55 4.01 25.84
C ALA A 802 -20.50 3.13 26.53
N ALA A 803 -19.90 2.18 25.82
CA ALA A 803 -18.81 1.36 26.34
C ALA A 803 -17.54 2.19 26.59
N HIS A 804 -17.26 3.19 25.75
CA HIS A 804 -16.17 4.14 25.95
C HIS A 804 -16.41 5.01 27.18
N ALA A 805 -17.62 5.56 27.33
CA ALA A 805 -18.04 6.35 28.49
C ALA A 805 -17.97 5.55 29.79
N ALA A 806 -18.49 4.32 29.82
CA ALA A 806 -18.41 3.43 30.98
C ALA A 806 -16.95 3.10 31.35
N ARG A 807 -16.06 2.96 30.37
CA ARG A 807 -14.63 2.72 30.59
C ARG A 807 -13.95 3.96 31.18
N ILE A 808 -14.29 5.15 30.68
CA ILE A 808 -13.82 6.43 31.24
C ILE A 808 -14.34 6.60 32.66
N GLU A 809 -15.62 6.34 32.90
CA GLU A 809 -16.25 6.45 34.21
C GLU A 809 -15.61 5.49 35.22
N ALA A 810 -15.37 4.22 34.85
CA ALA A 810 -14.65 3.26 35.68
C ALA A 810 -13.22 3.72 36.00
N GLN A 811 -12.52 4.33 35.02
CA GLN A 811 -11.19 4.91 35.25
C GLN A 811 -11.23 6.13 36.17
N VAL A 812 -12.24 6.99 36.03
CA VAL A 812 -12.46 8.18 36.87
C VAL A 812 -12.78 7.74 38.29
N LEU A 813 -13.72 6.83 38.49
CA LEU A 813 -14.06 6.26 39.80
C LEU A 813 -12.86 5.54 40.43
N GLY A 814 -12.08 4.79 39.65
CA GLY A 814 -10.84 4.17 40.10
C GLY A 814 -9.73 5.17 40.45
N ARG A 815 -9.72 6.36 39.83
CA ARG A 815 -8.86 7.48 40.25
C ARG A 815 -9.39 8.10 41.53
N LEU A 816 -10.66 8.50 41.59
CA LEU A 816 -11.28 9.13 42.76
C LEU A 816 -11.15 8.30 44.04
N ARG A 817 -11.32 6.96 43.95
CA ARG A 817 -11.09 6.04 45.08
C ARG A 817 -9.65 6.10 45.61
N ARG A 818 -8.64 6.27 44.75
CA ARG A 818 -7.23 6.43 45.17
C ARG A 818 -6.98 7.72 45.96
N TRP A 819 -7.85 8.71 45.81
CA TRP A 819 -7.80 9.97 46.55
C TRP A 819 -8.81 10.01 47.72
N GLY A 820 -9.44 8.89 48.07
CA GLY A 820 -10.41 8.79 49.17
C GLY A 820 -11.78 9.41 48.87
N LEU A 821 -12.07 9.71 47.61
CA LEU A 821 -13.34 10.27 47.17
C LEU A 821 -14.21 9.14 46.57
N THR A 822 -15.16 8.63 47.35
CA THR A 822 -16.21 7.72 46.86
C THR A 822 -17.51 8.52 46.69
N PRO A 823 -18.01 8.72 45.46
CA PRO A 823 -19.32 9.32 45.27
C PRO A 823 -20.41 8.38 45.84
N ASP A 824 -21.42 9.00 46.44
CA ASP A 824 -22.56 8.33 47.10
C ASP A 824 -23.51 7.75 46.02
N PRO A 825 -23.83 6.45 46.03
CA PRO A 825 -24.63 5.83 44.96
C PRO A 825 -26.08 6.32 44.86
N GLU A 826 -26.60 7.06 45.84
CA GLU A 826 -27.99 7.56 45.83
C GLU A 826 -28.15 8.98 45.22
N ALA A 827 -27.09 9.58 44.69
CA ALA A 827 -27.14 10.95 44.16
C ALA A 827 -27.26 11.06 42.62
N SER A 828 -27.81 10.06 41.92
CA SER A 828 -28.08 10.14 40.47
C SER A 828 -29.48 9.69 40.11
#